data_AF-A0A1F3M884-F1
#
_entry.id   AF-A0A1F3M884-F1
#
_cell.length_a   1.000
_cell.length_b   1.000
_cell.length_c   1.000
_cell.angle_alpha   90.00
_cell.angle_beta   90.00
_cell.angle_gamma   90.00
#
_symmetry.space_group_name_H-M   'P 1'
#
loop_
_entity.id
_entity.type
_entity.pdbx_description
1 polymer ?
#
loop_
_entity_poly.entity_id
_entity_poly.type
_entity_poly.pdbx_seq_one_letter_code
_entity_poly.pdbx_strand_id
1 'polypeptide(L)'
;MKTKIQILALIATLFAFGVCRAQVTDDIDGRLYLLCKTWGYVKYFNQNKCFRVWDQRLAPTINEVLAATNNIEFNTAILKFLNEAGNNAPVTDPPAMPDTNLLVSTEWIHDTRFSPEVRSFLETFTSNISPERSSCLVRYNNGTSPRAYGYIDFSLDTIDVTVNYSMASHRLMTFFYYWNVINYYFPYRSLMDESWDSVLKKFIPQFRKSMTDIEFEKMFLKLVSYLNDSHGVTSSPLLVSSFWHGSWKPKIAFERIENQCVVKKVDDIESVLPGDILLAVNGRTVRELEDSVGTFISASNKAVFYREVYTNMIRGDQDTEMELTLANRQSETYTVIVSRVMDPTLWYRWKLEAEIPGPYATTSCGYGYVNMGNLKPEDVPAMYEALKTAPAIIFDLRYSAIGALGSLVPYFFGAPFISAVYYVPALYVSLAGQIYYYMAGWYNKRTDQANFGSYTNPNPYSGNIYILVNQDTQSHAEYTCQVLSYHPNAKVIGMQTAGADGNVTALYLPKGMKTYFTSLGWYYADGYQQQRNGVKIDSVVSPSIAGIREGKDEILQAALKCISGISQNESQSFSVTVFPNPVTSGSAMTSISLKQSGKLQFTVSDIQGKIVKGWTGYYQAGQFTERIDLTDAAPGIYFLKITSERNTLIRKILVE
;
A
#
# COMPACT_ATOMS: atom_id res chain seq x y z
N MET A 1 51.54 -23.40 32.39
CA MET A 1 50.76 -23.02 33.59
C MET A 1 50.47 -21.52 33.51
N LYS A 2 49.19 -21.13 33.53
CA LYS A 2 48.63 -19.77 33.56
C LYS A 2 48.95 -18.81 32.40
N THR A 3 48.02 -18.66 31.45
CA THR A 3 47.31 -17.40 31.10
C THR A 3 46.47 -17.58 29.82
N LYS A 4 45.38 -16.79 29.71
CA LYS A 4 44.43 -16.64 28.60
C LYS A 4 43.09 -17.37 28.72
N ILE A 5 42.29 -16.94 29.69
CA ILE A 5 40.83 -16.85 29.57
C ILE A 5 40.47 -15.47 30.13
N GLN A 6 39.90 -14.59 29.31
CA GLN A 6 39.13 -13.36 29.63
C GLN A 6 39.35 -12.27 28.55
N ILE A 7 38.83 -12.47 27.34
CA ILE A 7 38.36 -11.37 26.46
C ILE A 7 37.26 -11.97 25.55
N LEU A 8 36.04 -12.14 26.07
CA LEU A 8 34.81 -12.36 25.29
C LEU A 8 33.60 -12.26 26.22
N ALA A 9 33.52 -11.14 26.93
CA ALA A 9 32.36 -10.80 27.78
C ALA A 9 32.28 -9.28 27.94
N LEU A 10 32.30 -8.54 26.82
CA LEU A 10 31.98 -7.11 26.82
C LEU A 10 31.63 -6.69 25.38
N ILE A 11 30.40 -7.02 24.95
CA ILE A 11 29.52 -6.31 24.00
C ILE A 11 28.21 -7.12 24.03
N ALA A 12 27.54 -7.04 25.17
CA ALA A 12 26.13 -7.39 25.33
C ALA A 12 25.49 -6.28 26.17
N THR A 13 25.78 -5.03 25.81
CA THR A 13 25.05 -3.87 26.30
C THR A 13 23.71 -3.84 25.60
N LEU A 14 22.72 -4.43 26.27
CA LEU A 14 21.36 -3.91 26.39
C LEU A 14 20.83 -3.17 25.16
N PHE A 15 20.42 -3.92 24.12
CA PHE A 15 19.20 -3.56 23.40
C PHE A 15 18.00 -4.02 24.24
N ALA A 16 17.86 -3.45 25.44
CA ALA A 16 16.54 -3.25 25.99
C ALA A 16 15.92 -2.19 25.09
N PHE A 17 15.06 -2.60 24.16
CA PHE A 17 13.98 -1.72 23.71
C PHE A 17 13.13 -1.42 24.94
N GLY A 18 13.63 -0.51 25.78
CA GLY A 18 12.76 0.29 26.61
C GLY A 18 11.86 1.01 25.62
N VAL A 19 10.65 0.50 25.42
CA VAL A 19 9.54 1.34 25.04
C VAL A 19 9.58 2.44 26.08
N CYS A 20 10.15 3.60 25.74
CA CYS A 20 9.93 4.83 26.49
C CYS A 20 8.43 5.00 26.47
N ARG A 21 7.73 4.44 27.47
CA ARG A 21 6.34 4.73 27.74
C ARG A 21 6.36 6.23 27.97
N ALA A 22 5.92 7.01 26.98
CA ALA A 22 5.81 8.44 27.11
C ALA A 22 4.96 8.68 28.35
N GLN A 23 5.60 9.13 29.44
CA GLN A 23 4.91 9.36 30.70
C GLN A 23 3.81 10.37 30.40
N VAL A 24 2.58 10.02 30.73
CA VAL A 24 1.49 10.96 30.52
C VAL A 24 1.72 12.12 31.50
N THR A 25 1.76 13.33 30.97
CA THR A 25 1.99 14.53 31.78
C THR A 25 0.87 14.70 32.79
N ASP A 26 1.21 15.11 34.03
CA ASP A 26 0.19 15.47 35.04
C ASP A 26 -0.34 16.88 34.78
N ASP A 27 -0.99 17.01 33.62
CA ASP A 27 -1.63 18.22 33.15
C ASP A 27 -3.00 17.89 32.54
N ILE A 28 -3.65 18.91 32.02
CA ILE A 28 -4.93 18.83 31.33
C ILE A 28 -4.91 17.89 30.11
N ASP A 29 -3.82 17.84 29.34
CA ASP A 29 -3.71 16.98 28.16
C ASP A 29 -3.59 15.52 28.56
N GLY A 30 -2.85 15.26 29.63
CA GLY A 30 -2.78 13.95 30.22
C GLY A 30 -4.11 13.46 30.78
N ARG A 31 -4.88 14.32 31.44
CA ARG A 31 -6.23 13.99 31.94
C ARG A 31 -7.20 13.70 30.79
N LEU A 32 -7.12 14.48 29.72
CA LEU A 32 -7.88 14.25 28.48
C LEU A 32 -7.49 12.95 27.77
N TYR A 33 -6.20 12.58 27.77
CA TYR A 33 -5.72 11.29 27.28
C TYR A 33 -6.41 10.13 28.03
N LEU A 34 -6.42 10.20 29.37
CA LEU A 34 -7.10 9.20 30.19
C LEU A 34 -8.61 9.20 29.97
N LEU A 35 -9.26 10.36 29.86
CA LEU A 35 -10.68 10.45 29.55
C LEU A 35 -11.02 9.77 28.21
N CYS A 36 -10.24 10.01 27.16
CA CYS A 36 -10.45 9.39 25.85
C CYS A 36 -10.43 7.86 25.93
N LYS A 37 -9.44 7.31 26.66
CA LYS A 37 -9.28 5.87 26.88
C LYS A 37 -10.43 5.30 27.70
N THR A 38 -10.76 5.94 28.83
CA THR A 38 -11.87 5.58 29.71
C THR A 38 -13.19 5.58 28.96
N TRP A 39 -13.50 6.63 28.22
CA TRP A 39 -14.76 6.74 27.50
C TRP A 39 -14.93 5.65 26.45
N GLY A 40 -13.91 5.40 25.62
CA GLY A 40 -13.99 4.37 24.58
C GLY A 40 -14.06 2.96 25.17
N TYR A 41 -13.30 2.70 26.24
CA TYR A 41 -13.37 1.46 26.98
C TYR A 41 -14.76 1.21 27.56
N VAL A 42 -15.36 2.19 28.22
CA VAL A 42 -16.73 2.06 28.72
C VAL A 42 -17.70 1.88 27.56
N LYS A 43 -17.65 2.73 26.54
CA LYS A 43 -18.57 2.68 25.39
C LYS A 43 -18.58 1.32 24.70
N TYR A 44 -17.40 0.78 24.37
CA TYR A 44 -17.30 -0.42 23.55
C TYR A 44 -17.37 -1.73 24.35
N PHE A 45 -17.20 -1.70 25.68
CA PHE A 45 -17.33 -2.89 26.54
C PHE A 45 -18.56 -2.86 27.47
N ASN A 46 -19.42 -1.85 27.44
CA ASN A 46 -20.64 -1.83 28.25
C ASN A 46 -21.71 -2.82 27.73
N GLN A 47 -22.13 -3.74 28.58
CA GLN A 47 -23.16 -4.74 28.30
C GLN A 47 -24.54 -4.43 28.89
N ASN A 48 -24.63 -3.45 29.78
CA ASN A 48 -25.85 -3.21 30.54
C ASN A 48 -26.78 -2.20 29.86
N LYS A 49 -26.29 -1.37 28.93
CA LYS A 49 -27.14 -0.40 28.22
C LYS A 49 -26.78 -0.35 26.73
N CYS A 50 -27.78 -0.37 25.86
CA CYS A 50 -27.62 0.01 24.43
C CYS A 50 -27.88 1.51 24.22
N PHE A 51 -28.00 2.25 25.33
CA PHE A 51 -28.40 3.63 25.35
C PHE A 51 -27.15 4.51 25.15
N ARG A 52 -27.23 5.47 24.23
CA ARG A 52 -26.14 6.39 23.86
C ARG A 52 -25.81 7.44 24.94
N VAL A 53 -25.96 7.11 26.24
CA VAL A 53 -25.71 8.04 27.37
C VAL A 53 -24.27 8.52 27.28
N TRP A 54 -23.35 7.62 26.92
CA TRP A 54 -21.92 7.88 26.81
C TRP A 54 -21.60 8.91 25.71
N ASP A 55 -22.30 8.91 24.58
CA ASP A 55 -22.07 9.89 23.52
C ASP A 55 -22.56 11.27 23.96
N GLN A 56 -23.74 11.32 24.60
CA GLN A 56 -24.32 12.55 25.14
C GLN A 56 -23.52 13.11 26.33
N ARG A 57 -22.88 12.24 27.11
CA ARG A 57 -22.13 12.63 28.31
C ARG A 57 -20.68 12.99 28.04
N LEU A 58 -20.11 12.59 26.90
CA LEU A 58 -18.70 12.85 26.61
C LEU A 58 -18.37 14.36 26.58
N ALA A 59 -19.10 15.16 25.80
CA ALA A 59 -18.82 16.61 25.72
C ALA A 59 -18.96 17.32 27.10
N PRO A 60 -20.01 17.06 27.89
CA PRO A 60 -20.08 17.54 29.27
C PRO A 60 -18.91 17.09 30.16
N THR A 61 -18.51 15.81 30.13
CA THR A 61 -17.36 15.32 30.90
C THR A 61 -16.05 15.95 30.43
N ILE A 62 -15.88 16.20 29.13
CA ILE A 62 -14.73 16.96 28.61
C ILE A 62 -14.69 18.35 29.23
N ASN A 63 -15.81 19.07 29.33
CA ASN A 63 -15.84 20.39 29.98
C ASN A 63 -15.42 20.31 31.46
N GLU A 64 -15.90 19.30 32.19
CA GLU A 64 -15.53 19.07 33.60
C GLU A 64 -14.02 18.79 33.73
N VAL A 65 -13.45 17.96 32.85
CA VAL A 65 -12.00 17.68 32.84
C VAL A 65 -11.16 18.89 32.40
N LEU A 66 -11.67 19.71 31.47
CA LEU A 66 -11.01 20.96 31.08
C LEU A 66 -10.97 21.98 32.23
N ALA A 67 -11.98 21.97 33.10
CA ALA A 67 -12.04 22.84 34.28
C ALA A 67 -11.24 22.30 35.48
N ALA A 68 -10.94 21.00 35.50
CA ALA A 68 -10.24 20.37 36.61
C ALA A 68 -8.80 20.87 36.76
N THR A 69 -8.49 21.46 37.91
CA THR A 69 -7.18 22.01 38.26
C THR A 69 -6.21 20.96 38.81
N ASN A 70 -6.74 19.87 39.37
CA ASN A 70 -5.98 18.82 40.04
C ASN A 70 -6.59 17.42 39.79
N ASN A 71 -5.91 16.36 40.25
CA ASN A 71 -6.37 14.99 40.05
C ASN A 71 -7.62 14.63 40.89
N ILE A 72 -7.94 15.36 41.96
CA ILE A 72 -9.16 15.11 42.74
C ILE A 72 -10.39 15.51 41.91
N GLU A 73 -10.37 16.72 41.35
CA GLU A 73 -11.43 17.21 40.46
C GLU A 73 -11.57 16.36 39.20
N PHE A 74 -10.44 15.93 38.61
CA PHE A 74 -10.44 14.99 37.49
C PHE A 74 -11.13 13.67 37.83
N ASN A 75 -10.75 13.02 38.94
CA ASN A 75 -11.36 11.77 39.35
C ASN A 75 -12.85 11.93 39.71
N THR A 76 -13.25 13.09 40.24
CA THR A 76 -14.67 13.40 40.48
C THR A 76 -15.46 13.40 39.16
N ALA A 77 -14.94 14.03 38.10
CA ALA A 77 -15.56 14.03 36.79
C ALA A 77 -15.63 12.62 36.17
N ILE A 78 -14.55 11.83 36.29
CA ILE A 78 -14.50 10.46 35.79
C ILE A 78 -15.48 9.55 36.54
N LEU A 79 -15.49 9.58 37.87
CA LEU A 79 -16.44 8.77 38.67
C LEU A 79 -17.88 9.12 38.36
N LYS A 80 -18.21 10.40 38.18
CA LYS A 80 -19.55 10.82 37.74
C LYS A 80 -19.94 10.16 36.41
N PHE A 81 -19.05 10.19 35.41
CA PHE A 81 -19.26 9.51 34.13
C PHE A 81 -19.44 7.98 34.30
N LEU A 82 -18.56 7.33 35.07
CA LEU A 82 -18.60 5.89 35.30
C LEU A 82 -19.88 5.44 36.01
N ASN A 83 -20.31 6.19 37.02
CA ASN A 83 -21.54 5.90 37.78
C ASN A 83 -22.79 6.03 36.91
N GLU A 84 -22.85 7.03 36.02
CA GLU A 84 -23.95 7.18 35.05
C GLU A 84 -23.97 6.05 34.01
N ALA A 85 -22.79 5.64 33.53
CA ALA A 85 -22.65 4.52 32.60
C ALA A 85 -23.12 3.19 33.23
N GLY A 86 -22.85 3.01 34.52
CA GLY A 86 -23.12 1.78 35.26
C GLY A 86 -22.07 0.69 34.96
N ASN A 87 -21.89 -0.23 35.91
CA ASN A 87 -20.94 -1.34 35.77
C ASN A 87 -21.63 -2.55 35.12
N ASN A 88 -20.86 -3.43 34.46
CA ASN A 88 -21.32 -4.70 33.92
C ASN A 88 -21.65 -5.69 35.05
N ALA A 89 -22.64 -6.56 34.84
CA ALA A 89 -23.01 -7.58 35.82
C ALA A 89 -21.88 -8.63 35.96
N PRO A 90 -21.50 -9.06 37.16
CA PRO A 90 -20.46 -10.07 37.36
C PRO A 90 -20.69 -11.35 36.56
N VAL A 91 -19.61 -11.92 36.03
CA VAL A 91 -19.64 -13.17 35.24
C VAL A 91 -18.78 -14.20 35.94
N THR A 92 -19.31 -15.42 36.05
CA THR A 92 -18.57 -16.58 36.50
C THR A 92 -17.73 -17.09 35.33
N ASP A 93 -16.41 -17.20 35.52
CA ASP A 93 -15.44 -17.72 34.53
C ASP A 93 -15.37 -16.92 33.20
N PRO A 94 -14.75 -15.72 33.20
CA PRO A 94 -14.60 -14.93 31.98
C PRO A 94 -13.77 -15.68 30.91
N PRO A 95 -14.04 -15.46 29.61
CA PRO A 95 -13.29 -16.11 28.54
C PRO A 95 -11.82 -15.71 28.58
N ALA A 96 -10.94 -16.69 28.35
CA ALA A 96 -9.53 -16.40 28.11
C ALA A 96 -9.38 -15.53 26.84
N MET A 97 -8.58 -14.47 26.93
CA MET A 97 -8.30 -13.62 25.77
C MET A 97 -7.50 -14.39 24.71
N PRO A 98 -7.88 -14.36 23.43
CA PRO A 98 -7.13 -15.01 22.37
C PRO A 98 -5.77 -14.33 22.25
N ASP A 99 -4.70 -15.12 22.22
CA ASP A 99 -3.35 -14.61 22.05
C ASP A 99 -3.16 -14.10 20.61
N THR A 100 -3.43 -12.80 20.42
CA THR A 100 -3.21 -12.10 19.15
C THR A 100 -2.49 -10.79 19.41
N ASN A 101 -1.57 -10.45 18.51
CA ASN A 101 -0.86 -9.17 18.51
C ASN A 101 -1.76 -7.96 18.16
N LEU A 102 -3.06 -8.18 17.93
CA LEU A 102 -4.03 -7.16 17.53
C LEU A 102 -4.83 -6.56 18.70
N LEU A 103 -4.73 -7.17 19.89
CA LEU A 103 -5.51 -6.78 21.06
C LEU A 103 -5.19 -5.35 21.53
N VAL A 104 -6.19 -4.72 22.16
CA VAL A 104 -6.02 -3.41 22.80
C VAL A 104 -5.48 -3.60 24.22
N SER A 105 -4.38 -2.91 24.52
CA SER A 105 -3.81 -2.90 25.88
C SER A 105 -4.69 -2.11 26.85
N THR A 106 -4.90 -2.67 28.04
CA THR A 106 -5.61 -2.07 29.18
C THR A 106 -4.68 -1.50 30.26
N GLU A 107 -3.36 -1.52 30.04
CA GLU A 107 -2.33 -1.10 31.00
C GLU A 107 -2.51 0.34 31.52
N TRP A 108 -3.13 1.21 30.71
CA TRP A 108 -3.41 2.61 31.05
C TRP A 108 -4.38 2.75 32.24
N ILE A 109 -5.12 1.70 32.61
CA ILE A 109 -5.99 1.69 33.78
C ILE A 109 -5.20 1.88 35.08
N HIS A 110 -3.95 1.39 35.13
CA HIS A 110 -3.13 1.49 36.35
C HIS A 110 -2.42 2.83 36.53
N ASP A 111 -2.69 3.81 35.65
CA ASP A 111 -2.09 5.14 35.73
C ASP A 111 -2.37 5.80 37.10
N THR A 112 -1.33 6.34 37.72
CA THR A 112 -1.37 6.86 39.10
C THR A 112 -2.25 8.11 39.26
N ARG A 113 -2.66 8.74 38.16
CA ARG A 113 -3.59 9.89 38.21
C ARG A 113 -5.03 9.45 38.46
N PHE A 114 -5.36 8.18 38.22
CA PHE A 114 -6.63 7.63 38.67
C PHE A 114 -6.62 7.35 40.17
N SER A 115 -7.72 7.68 40.84
CA SER A 115 -7.94 7.27 42.23
C SER A 115 -8.05 5.74 42.31
N PRO A 116 -7.77 5.13 43.48
CA PRO A 116 -8.01 3.71 43.68
C PRO A 116 -9.43 3.26 43.30
N GLU A 117 -10.42 4.11 43.54
CA GLU A 117 -11.83 3.86 43.19
C GLU A 117 -12.06 3.77 41.67
N VAL A 118 -11.51 4.72 40.89
CA VAL A 118 -11.62 4.68 39.43
C VAL A 118 -10.93 3.45 38.86
N ARG A 119 -9.73 3.11 39.36
CA ARG A 119 -9.00 1.91 38.91
C ARG A 119 -9.79 0.64 39.18
N SER A 120 -10.31 0.50 40.40
CA SER A 120 -11.15 -0.63 40.78
C SER A 120 -12.41 -0.76 39.92
N PHE A 121 -13.07 0.37 39.59
CA PHE A 121 -14.20 0.34 38.65
C PHE A 121 -13.78 -0.19 37.28
N LEU A 122 -12.71 0.35 36.69
CA LEU A 122 -12.27 -0.01 35.34
C LEU A 122 -11.75 -1.45 35.22
N GLU A 123 -11.07 -1.95 36.26
CA GLU A 123 -10.58 -3.33 36.36
C GLU A 123 -11.73 -4.33 36.44
N THR A 124 -12.77 -4.01 37.23
CA THR A 124 -13.96 -4.87 37.36
C THR A 124 -14.86 -4.81 36.12
N PHE A 125 -14.83 -3.73 35.35
CA PHE A 125 -15.73 -3.49 34.22
C PHE A 125 -15.64 -4.56 33.11
N THR A 126 -14.45 -5.00 32.72
CA THR A 126 -14.28 -6.03 31.65
C THR A 126 -14.05 -7.44 32.17
N SER A 127 -13.67 -7.60 33.43
CA SER A 127 -13.66 -8.90 34.10
C SER A 127 -15.07 -9.54 34.14
N ASN A 128 -16.10 -8.74 33.87
CA ASN A 128 -17.53 -9.06 33.93
C ASN A 128 -18.21 -9.11 32.53
N ILE A 129 -17.49 -9.43 31.45
CA ILE A 129 -18.09 -9.54 30.10
C ILE A 129 -18.87 -10.85 29.97
N SER A 130 -20.20 -10.76 29.94
CA SER A 130 -21.12 -11.88 29.75
C SER A 130 -21.00 -12.45 28.33
N PRO A 131 -21.06 -13.79 28.18
CA PRO A 131 -21.03 -14.44 26.86
C PRO A 131 -22.22 -14.11 25.97
N GLU A 132 -23.35 -13.64 26.50
CA GLU A 132 -24.65 -13.72 25.82
C GLU A 132 -25.04 -12.48 24.98
N ARG A 133 -24.25 -11.40 24.93
CA ARG A 133 -24.72 -10.12 24.34
C ARG A 133 -24.09 -9.74 23.00
N SER A 134 -24.90 -9.69 21.94
CA SER A 134 -24.53 -9.09 20.64
C SER A 134 -24.28 -7.58 20.75
N SER A 135 -23.38 -7.06 19.92
CA SER A 135 -23.14 -5.61 19.81
C SER A 135 -24.43 -4.90 19.38
N CYS A 136 -24.76 -3.81 20.06
CA CYS A 136 -25.79 -2.87 19.60
C CYS A 136 -25.22 -1.57 19.02
N LEU A 137 -23.89 -1.44 18.94
CA LEU A 137 -23.21 -0.30 18.34
C LEU A 137 -22.80 -0.58 16.89
N VAL A 138 -22.30 -1.79 16.62
CA VAL A 138 -21.82 -2.19 15.29
C VAL A 138 -22.33 -3.57 14.91
N ARG A 139 -22.42 -3.85 13.61
CA ARG A 139 -22.82 -5.17 13.11
C ARG A 139 -22.00 -5.55 11.90
N TYR A 140 -22.00 -6.84 11.54
CA TYR A 140 -21.49 -7.22 10.23
C TYR A 140 -22.40 -6.62 9.17
N ASN A 141 -21.80 -6.05 8.14
CA ASN A 141 -22.55 -5.50 7.03
C ASN A 141 -23.25 -6.65 6.30
N ASN A 142 -24.58 -6.56 6.20
CA ASN A 142 -25.43 -7.52 5.50
C ASN A 142 -26.01 -6.94 4.18
N GLY A 143 -25.49 -5.80 3.72
CA GLY A 143 -25.89 -5.14 2.48
C GLY A 143 -27.23 -4.38 2.55
N THR A 144 -27.89 -4.31 3.72
CA THR A 144 -29.21 -3.67 3.85
C THR A 144 -29.16 -2.17 4.14
N SER A 145 -28.05 -1.66 4.66
CA SER A 145 -27.90 -0.25 5.04
C SER A 145 -27.15 0.54 3.95
N PRO A 146 -27.73 1.62 3.39
CA PRO A 146 -27.05 2.46 2.41
C PRO A 146 -25.87 3.24 3.00
N ARG A 147 -25.77 3.29 4.34
CA ARG A 147 -24.64 3.88 5.08
C ARG A 147 -23.57 2.85 5.43
N ALA A 148 -23.81 1.56 5.23
CA ALA A 148 -22.83 0.52 5.49
C ALA A 148 -21.97 0.29 4.25
N TYR A 149 -20.74 0.80 4.29
CA TYR A 149 -19.70 0.47 3.31
C TYR A 149 -18.61 -0.31 4.03
N GLY A 150 -18.27 -1.50 3.51
CA GLY A 150 -17.26 -2.38 4.10
C GLY A 150 -17.79 -3.58 4.87
N TYR A 151 -16.92 -4.15 5.70
CA TYR A 151 -17.21 -5.37 6.47
C TYR A 151 -18.01 -5.11 7.76
N ILE A 152 -17.71 -4.01 8.44
CA ILE A 152 -18.39 -3.57 9.67
C ILE A 152 -19.28 -2.36 9.36
N ASP A 153 -20.52 -2.40 9.86
CA ASP A 153 -21.50 -1.33 9.77
C ASP A 153 -21.51 -0.50 11.07
N PHE A 154 -21.11 0.77 10.97
CA PHE A 154 -21.10 1.76 12.05
C PHE A 154 -22.37 2.64 12.08
N SER A 155 -23.41 2.33 11.30
CA SER A 155 -24.62 3.18 11.24
C SER A 155 -25.37 3.33 12.57
N LEU A 156 -25.15 2.42 13.53
CA LEU A 156 -25.70 2.49 14.88
C LEU A 156 -24.73 3.10 15.91
N ASP A 157 -23.48 3.31 15.55
CA ASP A 157 -22.46 3.95 16.37
C ASP A 157 -22.16 5.33 15.78
N THR A 158 -22.95 6.34 16.12
CA THR A 158 -22.79 7.70 15.57
C THR A 158 -22.75 8.75 16.67
N ILE A 159 -22.06 9.85 16.41
CA ILE A 159 -22.12 11.05 17.26
C ILE A 159 -23.52 11.67 17.09
N ASP A 160 -24.40 11.41 18.05
CA ASP A 160 -25.82 11.79 18.01
C ASP A 160 -26.09 13.13 18.71
N VAL A 161 -25.27 14.12 18.37
CA VAL A 161 -25.40 15.50 18.87
C VAL A 161 -25.04 16.48 17.76
N THR A 162 -25.75 17.61 17.71
CA THR A 162 -25.38 18.72 16.83
C THR A 162 -24.06 19.32 17.29
N VAL A 163 -23.03 19.25 16.46
CA VAL A 163 -21.69 19.72 16.85
C VAL A 163 -21.46 21.20 16.56
N ASN A 164 -20.84 21.90 17.52
CA ASN A 164 -20.32 23.24 17.35
C ASN A 164 -18.79 23.21 17.54
N TYR A 165 -18.02 23.21 16.45
CA TYR A 165 -16.57 23.13 16.51
C TYR A 165 -15.88 24.41 17.00
N SER A 166 -16.61 25.48 17.34
CA SER A 166 -16.06 26.56 18.17
C SER A 166 -15.82 26.12 19.62
N MET A 167 -16.51 25.09 20.09
CA MET A 167 -16.37 24.54 21.45
C MET A 167 -15.32 23.41 21.50
N ALA A 168 -14.36 23.51 22.43
CA ALA A 168 -13.30 22.50 22.60
C ALA A 168 -13.85 21.10 22.90
N SER A 169 -14.91 21.00 23.70
CA SER A 169 -15.55 19.72 24.02
C SER A 169 -16.12 19.01 22.80
N HIS A 170 -16.69 19.74 21.84
CA HIS A 170 -17.22 19.13 20.61
C HIS A 170 -16.10 18.68 19.67
N ARG A 171 -15.02 19.47 19.54
CA ARG A 171 -13.84 19.07 18.77
C ARG A 171 -13.18 17.81 19.34
N LEU A 172 -12.93 17.80 20.65
CA LEU A 172 -12.34 16.67 21.36
C LEU A 172 -13.25 15.44 21.34
N MET A 173 -14.57 15.61 21.45
CA MET A 173 -15.53 14.50 21.35
C MET A 173 -15.46 13.80 19.98
N THR A 174 -15.49 14.56 18.87
CA THR A 174 -15.34 13.96 17.53
C THR A 174 -13.99 13.29 17.36
N PHE A 175 -12.92 13.90 17.86
CA PHE A 175 -11.60 13.31 17.84
C PHE A 175 -11.51 12.00 18.66
N PHE A 176 -12.02 11.98 19.90
CA PHE A 176 -12.00 10.80 20.78
C PHE A 176 -12.84 9.66 20.23
N TYR A 177 -13.98 9.99 19.63
CA TYR A 177 -14.81 9.02 18.91
C TYR A 177 -14.00 8.32 17.82
N TYR A 178 -13.41 9.09 16.89
CA TYR A 178 -12.60 8.51 15.80
C TYR A 178 -11.39 7.74 16.33
N TRP A 179 -10.67 8.32 17.29
CA TRP A 179 -9.49 7.68 17.88
C TRP A 179 -9.83 6.30 18.45
N ASN A 180 -10.96 6.17 19.13
CA ASN A 180 -11.40 4.88 19.67
C ASN A 180 -11.92 3.92 18.59
N VAL A 181 -12.61 4.40 17.56
CA VAL A 181 -12.98 3.53 16.40
C VAL A 181 -11.73 2.89 15.81
N ILE A 182 -10.69 3.68 15.52
CA ILE A 182 -9.42 3.13 15.02
C ILE A 182 -8.77 2.22 16.07
N ASN A 183 -8.78 2.60 17.34
CA ASN A 183 -8.18 1.80 18.42
C ASN A 183 -8.75 0.38 18.50
N TYR A 184 -10.06 0.19 18.27
CA TYR A 184 -10.73 -1.11 18.43
C TYR A 184 -10.99 -1.86 17.12
N TYR A 185 -10.97 -1.18 15.96
CA TYR A 185 -11.39 -1.77 14.69
C TYR A 185 -10.35 -1.70 13.58
N PHE A 186 -9.24 -0.96 13.74
CA PHE A 186 -8.14 -0.97 12.79
C PHE A 186 -7.10 -2.06 13.13
N PRO A 187 -6.92 -3.08 12.28
CA PRO A 187 -6.08 -4.24 12.59
C PRO A 187 -4.57 -3.97 12.47
N TYR A 188 -4.15 -2.81 11.95
CA TYR A 188 -2.74 -2.56 11.62
C TYR A 188 -2.09 -1.49 12.51
N ARG A 189 -2.61 -1.25 13.72
CA ARG A 189 -2.05 -0.24 14.65
C ARG A 189 -0.57 -0.48 14.97
N SER A 190 -0.13 -1.74 15.02
CA SER A 190 1.27 -2.12 15.25
C SER A 190 2.19 -1.85 14.06
N LEU A 191 1.62 -1.60 12.87
CA LEU A 191 2.36 -1.30 11.65
C LEU A 191 2.47 0.20 11.37
N MET A 192 1.80 1.07 12.15
CA MET A 192 1.90 2.53 11.99
C MET A 192 3.31 3.04 12.35
N ASP A 193 3.72 4.15 11.75
CA ASP A 193 5.01 4.79 12.03
C ASP A 193 5.07 5.37 13.46
N GLU A 194 3.93 5.86 13.95
CA GLU A 194 3.76 6.33 15.33
C GLU A 194 2.71 5.47 16.05
N SER A 195 2.97 5.10 17.30
CA SER A 195 1.97 4.40 18.11
C SER A 195 0.70 5.24 18.24
N TRP A 196 -0.47 4.60 18.17
CA TRP A 196 -1.75 5.30 18.19
C TRP A 196 -1.98 6.13 19.48
N ASP A 197 -1.41 5.71 20.61
CA ASP A 197 -1.40 6.47 21.86
C ASP A 197 -0.52 7.73 21.79
N SER A 198 0.59 7.70 21.05
CA SER A 198 1.41 8.89 20.82
C SER A 198 0.69 9.90 19.92
N VAL A 199 -0.03 9.40 18.90
CA VAL A 199 -0.92 10.22 18.08
C VAL A 199 -2.01 10.88 18.95
N LEU A 200 -2.61 10.16 19.90
CA LEU A 200 -3.57 10.74 20.84
C LEU A 200 -2.97 11.95 21.57
N LYS A 201 -1.83 11.75 22.23
CA LYS A 201 -1.13 12.78 23.01
C LYS A 201 -0.73 13.98 22.14
N LYS A 202 -0.31 13.73 20.90
CA LYS A 202 0.08 14.77 19.93
C LYS A 202 -1.09 15.63 19.47
N PHE A 203 -2.28 15.05 19.33
CA PHE A 203 -3.44 15.75 18.76
C PHE A 203 -4.39 16.36 19.79
N ILE A 204 -4.43 15.88 21.04
CA ILE A 204 -5.20 16.52 22.13
C ILE A 204 -4.93 18.04 22.23
N PRO A 205 -3.69 18.52 22.41
CA PRO A 205 -3.43 19.96 22.53
C PRO A 205 -3.80 20.73 21.26
N GLN A 206 -3.77 20.09 20.09
CA GLN A 206 -4.18 20.71 18.84
C GLN A 206 -5.70 20.89 18.80
N PHE A 207 -6.50 19.84 19.06
CA PHE A 207 -7.96 19.93 19.06
C PHE A 207 -8.54 20.80 20.19
N ARG A 208 -7.77 21.11 21.23
CA ARG A 208 -8.15 22.09 22.26
C ARG A 208 -8.16 23.53 21.74
N LYS A 209 -7.28 23.88 20.80
CA LYS A 209 -7.19 25.25 20.25
C LYS A 209 -8.51 25.64 19.57
N SER A 210 -8.86 26.92 19.63
CA SER A 210 -10.01 27.44 18.87
C SER A 210 -9.79 27.21 17.38
N MET A 211 -10.84 26.78 16.68
CA MET A 211 -10.81 26.46 15.26
C MET A 211 -12.16 26.82 14.64
N THR A 212 -12.11 27.27 13.39
CA THR A 212 -13.22 27.23 12.45
C THR A 212 -13.51 25.80 12.01
N ASP A 213 -14.66 25.58 11.34
CA ASP A 213 -15.00 24.26 10.80
C ASP A 213 -13.95 23.74 9.82
N ILE A 214 -13.46 24.58 8.90
CA ILE A 214 -12.46 24.17 7.92
C ILE A 214 -11.11 23.85 8.59
N GLU A 215 -10.72 24.57 9.62
CA GLU A 215 -9.49 24.26 10.38
C GLU A 215 -9.62 22.93 11.13
N PHE A 216 -10.80 22.64 11.69
CA PHE A 216 -11.07 21.35 12.32
C PHE A 216 -11.01 20.20 11.30
N GLU A 217 -11.68 20.32 10.15
CA GLU A 217 -11.70 19.26 9.14
C GLU A 217 -10.31 19.04 8.51
N LYS A 218 -9.52 20.10 8.30
CA LYS A 218 -8.11 19.99 7.89
C LYS A 218 -7.25 19.30 8.94
N MET A 219 -7.44 19.62 10.22
CA MET A 219 -6.76 18.94 11.32
C MET A 219 -7.14 17.46 11.38
N PHE A 220 -8.40 17.14 11.11
CA PHE A 220 -8.90 15.77 11.07
C PHE A 220 -8.32 14.99 9.88
N LEU A 221 -8.23 15.60 8.71
CA LEU A 221 -7.55 15.00 7.56
C LEU A 221 -6.07 14.70 7.87
N LYS A 222 -5.39 15.62 8.56
CA LYS A 222 -4.02 15.41 9.06
C LYS A 222 -3.95 14.31 10.13
N LEU A 223 -4.97 14.11 10.96
CA LEU A 223 -5.00 13.00 11.91
C LEU A 223 -5.04 11.65 11.18
N VAL A 224 -5.84 11.55 10.12
CA VAL A 224 -5.99 10.31 9.33
C VAL A 224 -4.70 9.91 8.62
N SER A 225 -3.83 10.86 8.26
CA SER A 225 -2.54 10.54 7.63
C SER A 225 -1.60 9.70 8.51
N TYR A 226 -1.81 9.69 9.83
CA TYR A 226 -1.04 8.89 10.77
C TYR A 226 -1.42 7.41 10.78
N LEU A 227 -2.46 7.00 10.04
CA LEU A 227 -2.80 5.59 9.93
C LEU A 227 -1.79 4.79 9.12
N ASN A 228 -1.01 5.43 8.24
CA ASN A 228 -0.18 4.77 7.25
C ASN A 228 -0.96 3.68 6.48
N ASP A 229 -2.15 4.05 6.04
CA ASP A 229 -3.10 3.16 5.35
C ASP A 229 -3.55 3.84 4.06
N SER A 230 -3.28 3.23 2.89
CA SER A 230 -3.68 3.80 1.59
C SER A 230 -5.21 3.82 1.37
N HIS A 231 -6.00 3.19 2.25
CA HIS A 231 -7.45 3.39 2.32
C HIS A 231 -7.88 4.54 3.24
N GLY A 232 -6.95 5.06 4.05
CA GLY A 232 -7.17 6.15 4.98
C GLY A 232 -7.38 7.48 4.27
N VAL A 233 -8.63 7.92 4.14
CA VAL A 233 -8.92 9.24 3.56
C VAL A 233 -10.12 9.86 4.25
N THR A 234 -10.08 11.18 4.45
CA THR A 234 -11.23 11.96 4.91
C THR A 234 -11.67 12.92 3.80
N SER A 235 -12.98 13.00 3.60
CA SER A 235 -13.60 13.88 2.62
C SER A 235 -14.84 14.55 3.19
N SER A 236 -15.14 15.75 2.73
CA SER A 236 -16.36 16.49 3.02
C SER A 236 -16.57 17.52 1.91
N PRO A 237 -17.80 18.05 1.73
CA PRO A 237 -18.02 19.18 0.82
C PRO A 237 -17.14 20.40 1.15
N LEU A 238 -16.92 20.67 2.44
CA LEU A 238 -16.15 21.81 2.91
C LEU A 238 -14.64 21.66 2.63
N LEU A 239 -14.06 20.47 2.83
CA LEU A 239 -12.67 20.18 2.43
C LEU A 239 -12.50 20.31 0.92
N VAL A 240 -13.45 19.80 0.14
CA VAL A 240 -13.39 19.88 -1.33
C VAL A 240 -13.42 21.34 -1.78
N SER A 241 -14.37 22.14 -1.32
CA SER A 241 -14.52 23.52 -1.81
C SER A 241 -13.51 24.52 -1.23
N SER A 242 -13.18 24.41 0.06
CA SER A 242 -12.43 25.45 0.78
C SER A 242 -10.96 25.13 1.06
N PHE A 243 -10.55 23.86 0.99
CA PHE A 243 -9.15 23.48 1.15
C PHE A 243 -8.52 22.99 -0.15
N TRP A 244 -9.19 22.06 -0.82
CA TRP A 244 -8.73 21.53 -2.10
C TRP A 244 -9.10 22.40 -3.30
N HIS A 245 -9.98 23.38 -3.07
CA HIS A 245 -10.48 24.30 -4.09
C HIS A 245 -11.04 23.56 -5.31
N GLY A 246 -11.75 22.45 -5.11
CA GLY A 246 -12.35 21.63 -6.17
C GLY A 246 -11.69 20.25 -6.36
N SER A 247 -12.12 19.52 -7.38
CA SER A 247 -11.65 18.13 -7.66
C SER A 247 -11.28 17.88 -9.13
N TRP A 248 -11.57 18.87 -10.00
CA TRP A 248 -11.27 18.83 -11.42
C TRP A 248 -9.77 18.90 -11.65
N LYS A 249 -9.30 18.33 -12.76
CA LYS A 249 -7.87 18.22 -13.08
C LYS A 249 -7.59 18.57 -14.52
N PRO A 250 -6.37 19.03 -14.84
CA PRO A 250 -5.92 19.12 -16.23
C PRO A 250 -5.75 17.74 -16.84
N LYS A 251 -5.70 17.66 -18.17
CA LYS A 251 -5.45 16.45 -18.96
C LYS A 251 -3.97 16.02 -18.92
N ILE A 252 -3.41 15.92 -17.71
CA ILE A 252 -2.03 15.53 -17.44
C ILE A 252 -1.97 14.69 -16.17
N ALA A 253 -1.13 13.66 -16.18
CA ALA A 253 -0.89 12.78 -15.06
C ALA A 253 0.61 12.59 -14.85
N PHE A 254 1.01 12.49 -13.59
CA PHE A 254 2.41 12.37 -13.18
C PHE A 254 2.66 11.07 -12.43
N GLU A 255 3.91 10.60 -12.50
CA GLU A 255 4.39 9.43 -11.78
C GLU A 255 5.80 9.69 -11.21
N ARG A 256 6.14 9.03 -10.10
CA ARG A 256 7.47 9.13 -9.49
C ARG A 256 8.42 8.17 -10.19
N ILE A 257 9.33 8.69 -11.00
CA ILE A 257 10.25 7.88 -11.82
C ILE A 257 11.65 8.44 -11.68
N GLU A 258 12.62 7.56 -11.42
CA GLU A 258 14.03 7.94 -11.17
C GLU A 258 14.18 9.07 -10.15
N ASN A 259 13.36 9.05 -9.08
CA ASN A 259 13.29 10.10 -8.07
C ASN A 259 12.92 11.49 -8.61
N GLN A 260 12.13 11.56 -9.68
CA GLN A 260 11.58 12.79 -10.25
C GLN A 260 10.07 12.67 -10.44
N CYS A 261 9.36 13.81 -10.47
CA CYS A 261 7.94 13.86 -10.81
C CYS A 261 7.83 14.00 -12.34
N VAL A 262 7.49 12.92 -13.02
CA VAL A 262 7.58 12.83 -14.48
C VAL A 262 6.20 12.81 -15.09
N VAL A 263 6.01 13.51 -16.21
CA VAL A 263 4.79 13.45 -17.03
C VAL A 263 4.64 12.03 -17.56
N LYS A 264 3.64 11.30 -17.06
CA LYS A 264 3.35 9.92 -17.46
C LYS A 264 2.38 9.88 -18.64
N LYS A 265 1.33 10.70 -18.59
CA LYS A 265 0.30 10.80 -19.63
C LYS A 265 -0.12 12.27 -19.75
N VAL A 266 -0.32 12.73 -20.97
CA VAL A 266 -0.76 14.10 -21.28
C VAL A 266 -1.59 14.07 -22.56
N ASP A 267 -2.61 14.91 -22.64
CA ASP A 267 -3.48 15.06 -23.80
C ASP A 267 -3.90 16.53 -23.94
N ASP A 268 -4.09 17.01 -25.17
CA ASP A 268 -4.47 18.38 -25.52
C ASP A 268 -3.63 19.51 -24.85
N ILE A 269 -2.34 19.28 -24.61
CA ILE A 269 -1.39 20.30 -24.12
C ILE A 269 -0.14 20.27 -25.02
N GLU A 270 -0.17 21.05 -26.11
CA GLU A 270 0.78 20.93 -27.24
C GLU A 270 2.27 20.99 -26.87
N SER A 271 2.64 21.75 -25.83
CA SER A 271 4.04 21.97 -25.43
C SER A 271 4.57 20.95 -24.42
N VAL A 272 3.75 20.00 -23.95
CA VAL A 272 4.13 19.04 -22.91
C VAL A 272 4.12 17.63 -23.47
N LEU A 273 5.19 16.89 -23.23
CA LEU A 273 5.38 15.54 -23.72
C LEU A 273 5.55 14.55 -22.55
N PRO A 274 5.16 13.27 -22.73
CA PRO A 274 5.55 12.22 -21.81
C PRO A 274 7.07 12.18 -21.62
N GLY A 275 7.49 12.12 -20.35
CA GLY A 275 8.90 12.12 -19.95
C GLY A 275 9.49 13.49 -19.64
N ASP A 276 8.71 14.57 -19.74
CA ASP A 276 9.07 15.88 -19.16
C ASP A 276 9.00 15.82 -17.63
N ILE A 277 9.80 16.63 -16.95
CA ILE A 277 9.91 16.62 -15.49
C ILE A 277 9.19 17.83 -14.92
N LEU A 278 8.21 17.62 -14.05
CA LEU A 278 7.57 18.69 -13.31
C LEU A 278 8.50 19.20 -12.22
N LEU A 279 8.75 20.51 -12.23
CA LEU A 279 9.58 21.21 -11.25
C LEU A 279 8.75 22.00 -10.24
N ALA A 280 7.67 22.64 -10.69
CA ALA A 280 6.80 23.45 -9.83
C ALA A 280 5.36 23.54 -10.33
N VAL A 281 4.44 23.81 -9.41
CA VAL A 281 3.03 24.14 -9.65
C VAL A 281 2.72 25.49 -9.00
N ASN A 282 2.22 26.46 -9.78
CA ASN A 282 1.92 27.82 -9.31
C ASN A 282 3.09 28.43 -8.50
N GLY A 283 4.32 28.32 -9.03
CA GLY A 283 5.53 28.81 -8.38
C GLY A 283 6.03 28.02 -7.16
N ARG A 284 5.32 26.96 -6.72
CA ARG A 284 5.76 26.09 -5.61
C ARG A 284 6.43 24.85 -6.14
N THR A 285 7.63 24.55 -5.66
CA THR A 285 8.40 23.38 -6.11
C THR A 285 7.68 22.08 -5.77
N VAL A 286 7.91 21.03 -6.57
CA VAL A 286 7.39 19.69 -6.26
C VAL A 286 7.79 19.24 -4.86
N ARG A 287 9.00 19.58 -4.40
CA ARG A 287 9.44 19.23 -3.05
C ARG A 287 8.60 19.92 -1.96
N GLU A 288 8.31 21.20 -2.11
CA GLU A 288 7.43 21.92 -1.17
C GLU A 288 6.00 21.36 -1.18
N LEU A 289 5.52 20.87 -2.34
CA LEU A 289 4.21 20.23 -2.44
C LEU A 289 4.22 18.86 -1.75
N GLU A 290 5.25 18.05 -1.95
CA GLU A 290 5.46 16.80 -1.23
C GLU A 290 5.48 17.02 0.29
N ASP A 291 6.21 18.04 0.76
CA ASP A 291 6.32 18.32 2.20
C ASP A 291 5.05 18.93 2.80
N SER A 292 4.22 19.62 2.01
CA SER A 292 2.99 20.27 2.49
C SER A 292 1.73 19.42 2.29
N VAL A 293 1.39 19.07 1.05
CA VAL A 293 0.24 18.22 0.70
C VAL A 293 0.41 16.86 1.35
N GLY A 294 1.64 16.33 1.38
CA GLY A 294 1.95 15.04 1.99
C GLY A 294 1.55 14.91 3.46
N THR A 295 1.47 16.02 4.21
CA THR A 295 1.01 15.98 5.62
C THR A 295 -0.44 15.52 5.79
N PHE A 296 -1.23 15.58 4.71
CA PHE A 296 -2.64 15.22 4.67
C PHE A 296 -2.90 13.88 3.97
N ILE A 297 -1.85 13.18 3.52
CA ILE A 297 -1.95 11.93 2.78
C ILE A 297 -1.65 10.75 3.70
N SER A 298 -2.64 9.87 3.88
CA SER A 298 -2.38 8.54 4.43
C SER A 298 -1.94 7.61 3.30
N ALA A 299 -0.80 6.96 3.48
CA ALA A 299 -0.28 6.00 2.51
C ALA A 299 0.44 4.87 3.23
N SER A 300 0.24 3.64 2.78
CA SER A 300 0.91 2.47 3.37
C SER A 300 2.41 2.44 3.06
N ASN A 301 2.82 3.04 1.94
CA ASN A 301 4.22 3.13 1.51
C ASN A 301 4.48 4.37 0.65
N LYS A 302 5.76 4.61 0.32
CA LYS A 302 6.20 5.79 -0.45
C LYS A 302 5.65 5.83 -1.88
N ALA A 303 5.44 4.68 -2.52
CA ALA A 303 4.95 4.64 -3.89
C ALA A 303 3.52 5.23 -3.96
N VAL A 304 2.66 4.83 -3.02
CA VAL A 304 1.33 5.42 -2.89
C VAL A 304 1.37 6.87 -2.40
N PHE A 305 2.28 7.22 -1.49
CA PHE A 305 2.44 8.60 -1.06
C PHE A 305 2.64 9.54 -2.27
N TYR A 306 3.56 9.22 -3.18
CA TYR A 306 3.77 10.02 -4.38
C TYR A 306 2.57 9.99 -5.34
N ARG A 307 1.95 8.82 -5.52
CA ARG A 307 0.70 8.67 -6.30
C ARG A 307 -0.37 9.66 -5.82
N GLU A 308 -0.60 9.73 -4.52
CA GLU A 308 -1.63 10.59 -3.92
C GLU A 308 -1.23 12.08 -3.92
N VAL A 309 0.01 12.41 -3.59
CA VAL A 309 0.49 13.81 -3.63
C VAL A 309 0.37 14.37 -5.04
N TYR A 310 0.85 13.63 -6.06
CA TYR A 310 0.84 14.10 -7.44
C TYR A 310 -0.58 14.22 -7.99
N THR A 311 -1.50 13.37 -7.53
CA THR A 311 -2.91 13.47 -7.89
C THR A 311 -3.62 14.64 -7.21
N ASN A 312 -3.26 14.96 -5.96
CA ASN A 312 -3.90 16.03 -5.19
C ASN A 312 -3.29 17.42 -5.43
N MET A 313 -2.05 17.55 -5.90
CA MET A 313 -1.44 18.86 -6.13
C MET A 313 -1.97 19.58 -7.38
N ILE A 314 -2.61 18.85 -8.31
CA ILE A 314 -3.11 19.39 -9.58
C ILE A 314 -4.62 19.59 -9.63
N ARG A 315 -5.32 19.22 -8.55
CA ARG A 315 -6.78 19.39 -8.48
C ARG A 315 -7.17 20.85 -8.25
N GLY A 316 -8.43 21.16 -8.56
CA GLY A 316 -9.03 22.45 -8.28
C GLY A 316 -10.42 22.59 -8.91
N ASP A 317 -10.92 23.81 -9.00
CA ASP A 317 -12.28 24.12 -9.44
C ASP A 317 -12.34 23.98 -10.95
N GLN A 318 -13.52 23.65 -11.45
CA GLN A 318 -13.73 23.48 -12.89
C GLN A 318 -13.35 24.77 -13.64
N ASP A 319 -12.70 24.62 -14.79
CA ASP A 319 -12.33 25.70 -15.71
C ASP A 319 -11.35 26.73 -15.11
N THR A 320 -10.76 26.45 -13.94
CA THR A 320 -9.67 27.26 -13.40
C THR A 320 -8.32 26.84 -13.99
N GLU A 321 -7.43 27.82 -14.13
CA GLU A 321 -6.10 27.61 -14.65
C GLU A 321 -5.08 27.30 -13.55
N MET A 322 -3.96 26.72 -13.96
CA MET A 322 -2.78 26.56 -13.14
C MET A 322 -1.52 26.60 -13.99
N GLU A 323 -0.46 27.12 -13.41
CA GLU A 323 0.86 27.19 -14.02
C GLU A 323 1.68 25.95 -13.64
N LEU A 324 2.28 25.30 -14.64
CA LEU A 324 3.25 24.23 -14.47
C LEU A 324 4.61 24.69 -14.98
N THR A 325 5.64 24.56 -14.15
CA THR A 325 7.04 24.70 -14.57
C THR A 325 7.63 23.32 -14.79
N LEU A 326 8.13 23.05 -15.99
CA LEU A 326 8.62 21.74 -16.43
C LEU A 326 10.05 21.85 -16.99
N ALA A 327 10.76 20.74 -17.03
CA ALA A 327 12.00 20.57 -17.79
C ALA A 327 11.83 19.54 -18.91
N ASN A 328 12.21 19.92 -20.13
CA ASN A 328 12.09 19.08 -21.32
C ASN A 328 13.22 18.03 -21.41
N ARG A 329 13.27 17.31 -22.54
CA ARG A 329 14.30 16.29 -22.83
C ARG A 329 15.73 16.85 -22.86
N GLN A 330 15.89 18.12 -23.21
CA GLN A 330 17.16 18.85 -23.26
C GLN A 330 17.52 19.48 -21.90
N SER A 331 16.73 19.24 -20.85
CA SER A 331 16.84 19.87 -19.53
C SER A 331 16.60 21.38 -19.55
N GLU A 332 15.92 21.90 -20.58
CA GLU A 332 15.52 23.30 -20.63
C GLU A 332 14.21 23.47 -19.87
N THR A 333 14.17 24.48 -19.00
CA THR A 333 12.99 24.82 -18.20
C THR A 333 12.02 25.66 -19.02
N TYR A 334 10.74 25.33 -18.95
CA TYR A 334 9.67 26.11 -19.56
C TYR A 334 8.41 26.08 -18.68
N THR A 335 7.49 26.99 -18.98
CA THR A 335 6.25 27.14 -18.24
C THR A 335 5.06 26.97 -19.18
N VAL A 336 3.99 26.34 -18.70
CA VAL A 336 2.72 26.20 -19.42
C VAL A 336 1.55 26.49 -18.47
N ILE A 337 0.52 27.13 -18.99
CA ILE A 337 -0.77 27.29 -18.30
C ILE A 337 -1.71 26.19 -18.77
N VAL A 338 -2.30 25.46 -17.84
CA VAL A 338 -3.25 24.37 -18.11
C VAL A 338 -4.57 24.59 -17.37
N SER A 339 -5.67 24.18 -17.99
CA SER A 339 -7.02 24.34 -17.42
C SER A 339 -7.53 23.03 -16.82
N ARG A 340 -8.27 23.12 -15.72
CA ARG A 340 -8.89 21.97 -15.03
C ARG A 340 -10.23 21.59 -15.66
N VAL A 341 -10.16 20.73 -16.67
CA VAL A 341 -11.31 20.38 -17.52
C VAL A 341 -11.79 18.94 -17.37
N MET A 342 -11.06 18.07 -16.66
CA MET A 342 -11.47 16.68 -16.45
C MET A 342 -12.19 16.49 -15.12
N ASP A 343 -13.38 15.91 -15.19
CA ASP A 343 -14.07 15.36 -14.02
C ASP A 343 -13.15 14.34 -13.31
N PRO A 344 -13.10 14.31 -11.98
CA PRO A 344 -12.22 13.39 -11.23
C PRO A 344 -12.37 11.92 -11.62
N THR A 345 -13.59 11.43 -11.88
CA THR A 345 -13.83 10.04 -12.26
C THR A 345 -13.28 9.75 -13.66
N LEU A 346 -13.53 10.66 -14.61
CA LEU A 346 -12.99 10.55 -15.96
C LEU A 346 -11.46 10.61 -15.96
N TRP A 347 -10.86 11.49 -15.16
CA TRP A 347 -9.41 11.63 -15.06
C TRP A 347 -8.76 10.33 -14.56
N TYR A 348 -9.30 9.69 -13.52
CA TYR A 348 -8.77 8.40 -13.04
C TYR A 348 -8.90 7.29 -14.08
N ARG A 349 -10.02 7.22 -14.80
CA ARG A 349 -10.20 6.25 -15.89
C ARG A 349 -9.21 6.47 -17.03
N TRP A 350 -9.01 7.72 -17.44
CA TRP A 350 -8.04 8.08 -18.47
C TRP A 350 -6.60 7.82 -18.05
N LYS A 351 -6.23 8.14 -16.81
CA LYS A 351 -4.89 7.84 -16.26
C LYS A 351 -4.60 6.33 -16.29
N LEU A 352 -5.58 5.50 -15.94
CA LEU A 352 -5.45 4.05 -15.81
C LEU A 352 -5.93 3.29 -17.06
N GLU A 353 -5.97 3.95 -18.21
CA GLU A 353 -6.34 3.29 -19.45
C GLU A 353 -5.15 2.50 -20.00
N ALA A 354 -5.37 1.22 -20.29
CA ALA A 354 -4.36 0.36 -20.91
C ALA A 354 -4.18 0.70 -22.38
N GLU A 355 -2.96 0.51 -22.91
CA GLU A 355 -2.67 0.69 -24.33
C GLU A 355 -3.39 -0.35 -25.21
N ILE A 356 -3.57 -1.57 -24.71
CA ILE A 356 -4.27 -2.63 -25.43
C ILE A 356 -5.78 -2.49 -25.18
N PRO A 357 -6.59 -2.24 -26.24
CA PRO A 357 -8.02 -2.04 -26.11
C PRO A 357 -8.75 -3.35 -25.78
N GLY A 358 -9.87 -3.22 -25.06
CA GLY A 358 -10.74 -4.35 -24.70
C GLY A 358 -10.32 -5.11 -23.43
N PRO A 359 -11.08 -6.17 -23.08
CA PRO A 359 -10.83 -6.97 -21.87
C PRO A 359 -9.68 -7.99 -22.04
N TYR A 360 -9.43 -8.45 -23.28
CA TYR A 360 -8.35 -9.39 -23.58
C TYR A 360 -7.95 -9.34 -25.07
N ALA A 361 -6.74 -9.77 -25.38
CA ALA A 361 -6.20 -9.83 -26.73
C ALA A 361 -5.11 -10.92 -26.85
N THR A 362 -4.70 -11.23 -28.08
CA THR A 362 -3.45 -11.96 -28.35
C THR A 362 -2.38 -10.96 -28.75
N THR A 363 -1.22 -11.04 -28.10
CA THR A 363 -0.06 -10.19 -28.39
C THR A 363 0.64 -10.65 -29.67
N SER A 364 1.53 -9.81 -30.22
CA SER A 364 2.38 -10.16 -31.37
C SER A 364 3.28 -11.38 -31.12
N CYS A 365 3.52 -11.74 -29.86
CA CYS A 365 4.35 -12.87 -29.46
C CYS A 365 3.54 -14.15 -29.21
N GLY A 366 2.26 -14.15 -29.58
CA GLY A 366 1.34 -15.27 -29.40
C GLY A 366 0.91 -15.49 -27.95
N TYR A 367 1.28 -14.59 -27.02
CA TYR A 367 0.83 -14.65 -25.63
C TYR A 367 -0.55 -14.04 -25.52
N GLY A 368 -1.38 -14.58 -24.63
CA GLY A 368 -2.60 -13.90 -24.21
C GLY A 368 -2.27 -12.69 -23.35
N TYR A 369 -3.06 -11.63 -23.51
CA TYR A 369 -3.05 -10.46 -22.65
C TYR A 369 -4.46 -10.22 -22.13
N VAL A 370 -4.58 -9.96 -20.84
CA VAL A 370 -5.84 -9.74 -20.14
C VAL A 370 -5.74 -8.43 -19.39
N ASN A 371 -6.59 -7.47 -19.78
CA ASN A 371 -6.75 -6.21 -19.06
C ASN A 371 -7.72 -6.43 -17.91
N MET A 372 -7.19 -6.65 -16.71
CA MET A 372 -8.03 -6.92 -15.54
C MET A 372 -8.87 -5.72 -15.11
N GLY A 373 -8.51 -4.51 -15.56
CA GLY A 373 -9.31 -3.30 -15.38
C GLY A 373 -10.62 -3.29 -16.17
N ASN A 374 -10.68 -4.05 -17.27
CA ASN A 374 -11.83 -4.09 -18.18
C ASN A 374 -12.52 -5.46 -18.24
N LEU A 375 -11.86 -6.53 -17.80
CA LEU A 375 -12.41 -7.88 -17.81
C LEU A 375 -13.57 -8.02 -16.82
N LYS A 376 -14.75 -8.36 -17.32
CA LYS A 376 -15.91 -8.67 -16.49
C LYS A 376 -16.04 -10.17 -16.23
N PRO A 377 -16.75 -10.60 -15.17
CA PRO A 377 -17.01 -12.01 -14.89
C PRO A 377 -17.60 -12.77 -16.09
N GLU A 378 -18.49 -12.13 -16.85
CA GLU A 378 -19.14 -12.69 -18.04
C GLU A 378 -18.22 -12.85 -19.26
N ASP A 379 -17.12 -12.09 -19.33
CA ASP A 379 -16.14 -12.17 -20.42
C ASP A 379 -15.18 -13.36 -20.26
N VAL A 380 -15.07 -13.89 -19.04
CA VAL A 380 -14.07 -14.91 -18.68
C VAL A 380 -14.16 -16.18 -19.52
N PRO A 381 -15.34 -16.78 -19.79
CA PRO A 381 -15.41 -17.98 -20.62
C PRO A 381 -14.90 -17.73 -22.04
N ALA A 382 -15.28 -16.61 -22.67
CA ALA A 382 -14.85 -16.26 -24.03
C ALA A 382 -13.35 -15.92 -24.09
N MET A 383 -12.85 -15.20 -23.08
CA MET A 383 -11.42 -14.94 -22.89
C MET A 383 -10.63 -16.24 -22.78
N TYR A 384 -11.06 -17.16 -21.91
CA TYR A 384 -10.36 -18.42 -21.70
C TYR A 384 -10.35 -19.26 -22.98
N GLU A 385 -11.48 -19.39 -23.67
CA GLU A 385 -11.55 -20.13 -24.93
C GLU A 385 -10.60 -19.57 -26.00
N ALA A 386 -10.45 -18.24 -26.06
CA ALA A 386 -9.54 -17.57 -26.99
C ALA A 386 -8.06 -17.76 -26.62
N LEU A 387 -7.72 -17.84 -25.33
CA LEU A 387 -6.34 -17.77 -24.84
C LEU A 387 -5.79 -19.09 -24.28
N LYS A 388 -6.61 -20.12 -24.06
CA LYS A 388 -6.22 -21.37 -23.38
C LYS A 388 -5.07 -22.14 -24.04
N THR A 389 -4.80 -21.91 -25.32
CA THR A 389 -3.69 -22.54 -26.06
C THR A 389 -2.44 -21.67 -26.13
N ALA A 390 -2.51 -20.42 -25.68
CA ALA A 390 -1.37 -19.53 -25.65
C ALA A 390 -0.28 -20.10 -24.71
N PRO A 391 1.02 -19.98 -25.05
CA PRO A 391 2.11 -20.45 -24.20
C PRO A 391 2.26 -19.64 -22.90
N ALA A 392 1.71 -18.42 -22.88
CA ALA A 392 1.59 -17.62 -21.67
C ALA A 392 0.35 -16.71 -21.73
N ILE A 393 -0.19 -16.38 -20.56
CA ILE A 393 -1.22 -15.34 -20.39
C ILE A 393 -0.68 -14.27 -19.42
N ILE A 394 -0.74 -13.02 -19.85
CA ILE A 394 -0.37 -11.84 -19.07
C ILE A 394 -1.64 -11.26 -18.46
N PHE A 395 -1.73 -11.21 -17.13
CA PHE A 395 -2.76 -10.47 -16.40
C PHE A 395 -2.21 -9.12 -15.96
N ASP A 396 -2.73 -8.04 -16.54
CA ASP A 396 -2.31 -6.70 -16.18
C ASP A 396 -3.21 -6.12 -15.07
N LEU A 397 -2.67 -6.04 -13.86
CA LEU A 397 -3.33 -5.54 -12.65
C LEU A 397 -2.91 -4.10 -12.30
N ARG A 398 -2.18 -3.42 -13.19
CA ARG A 398 -1.88 -1.98 -13.06
C ARG A 398 -3.12 -1.12 -13.27
N TYR A 399 -4.18 -1.72 -13.80
CA TYR A 399 -5.49 -1.13 -14.07
C TYR A 399 -6.56 -1.84 -13.23
N SER A 400 -7.46 -1.08 -12.59
CA SER A 400 -8.34 -1.50 -11.48
C SER A 400 -9.09 -2.83 -11.68
N ALA A 401 -8.59 -3.93 -11.12
CA ALA A 401 -9.21 -5.25 -11.20
C ALA A 401 -10.29 -5.46 -10.13
N ILE A 402 -11.57 -5.48 -10.51
CA ILE A 402 -12.68 -5.81 -9.59
C ILE A 402 -13.64 -6.81 -10.27
N GLY A 403 -13.84 -7.98 -9.64
CA GLY A 403 -14.99 -8.85 -9.88
C GLY A 403 -14.73 -10.12 -10.69
N ALA A 404 -13.79 -10.15 -11.64
CA ALA A 404 -13.59 -11.32 -12.50
C ALA A 404 -12.87 -12.51 -11.82
N LEU A 405 -12.22 -12.31 -10.67
CA LEU A 405 -11.39 -13.31 -10.01
C LEU A 405 -12.14 -14.63 -9.73
N GLY A 406 -13.38 -14.56 -9.22
CA GLY A 406 -14.17 -15.75 -8.92
C GLY A 406 -14.46 -16.62 -10.15
N SER A 407 -14.71 -15.99 -11.31
CA SER A 407 -14.93 -16.68 -12.58
C SER A 407 -13.62 -17.22 -13.19
N LEU A 408 -12.48 -16.56 -12.94
CA LEU A 408 -11.17 -16.96 -13.46
C LEU A 408 -10.67 -18.24 -12.78
N VAL A 409 -10.69 -18.29 -11.45
CA VAL A 409 -10.01 -19.32 -10.65
C VAL A 409 -10.28 -20.77 -11.12
N PRO A 410 -11.52 -21.19 -11.45
CA PRO A 410 -11.78 -22.56 -11.92
C PRO A 410 -11.05 -22.96 -13.21
N TYR A 411 -10.65 -22.00 -14.05
CA TYR A 411 -9.92 -22.27 -15.30
C TYR A 411 -8.41 -22.46 -15.08
N PHE A 412 -7.86 -21.87 -14.02
CA PHE A 412 -6.41 -21.85 -13.76
C PHE A 412 -5.98 -22.77 -12.61
N PHE A 413 -6.91 -23.29 -11.82
CA PHE A 413 -6.59 -24.16 -10.68
C PHE A 413 -7.42 -25.44 -10.71
N GLY A 414 -6.85 -26.53 -10.21
CA GLY A 414 -7.52 -27.84 -10.24
C GLY A 414 -8.62 -28.02 -9.19
N ALA A 415 -8.52 -27.30 -8.07
CA ALA A 415 -9.48 -27.30 -6.97
C ALA A 415 -9.32 -26.01 -6.14
N PRO A 416 -10.30 -25.66 -5.27
CA PRO A 416 -10.15 -24.56 -4.33
C PRO A 416 -8.93 -24.75 -3.40
N PHE A 417 -8.30 -23.64 -3.01
CA PHE A 417 -7.15 -23.60 -2.10
C PHE A 417 -7.24 -22.38 -1.18
N ILE A 418 -6.40 -22.36 -0.14
CA ILE A 418 -6.26 -21.21 0.74
C ILE A 418 -5.11 -20.37 0.23
N SER A 419 -5.40 -19.15 -0.21
CA SER A 419 -4.35 -18.17 -0.57
C SER A 419 -4.09 -17.19 0.57
N ALA A 420 -5.08 -16.97 1.44
CA ALA A 420 -5.06 -15.93 2.45
C ALA A 420 -5.55 -16.39 3.83
N VAL A 421 -4.95 -15.78 4.85
CA VAL A 421 -5.44 -15.79 6.23
C VAL A 421 -5.80 -14.35 6.58
N TYR A 422 -6.98 -14.13 7.13
CA TYR A 422 -7.40 -12.77 7.48
C TYR A 422 -8.11 -12.69 8.82
N TYR A 423 -8.07 -11.50 9.41
CA TYR A 423 -8.57 -11.18 10.73
C TYR A 423 -9.72 -10.19 10.62
N VAL A 424 -10.92 -10.63 11.04
CA VAL A 424 -12.14 -9.81 11.02
C VAL A 424 -12.45 -9.34 12.44
N PRO A 425 -12.93 -8.10 12.67
CA PRO A 425 -13.37 -7.68 14.00
C PRO A 425 -14.41 -8.65 14.57
N ALA A 426 -14.21 -9.06 15.82
CA ALA A 426 -14.98 -10.12 16.46
C ALA A 426 -16.29 -9.57 17.06
N LEU A 427 -17.37 -9.66 16.30
CA LEU A 427 -18.72 -9.41 16.83
C LEU A 427 -19.33 -10.63 17.51
N TYR A 428 -18.68 -11.78 17.39
CA TYR A 428 -18.81 -12.96 18.22
C TYR A 428 -17.51 -13.78 18.13
N VAL A 429 -17.23 -14.66 19.08
CA VAL A 429 -16.09 -15.61 19.11
C VAL A 429 -16.61 -16.95 19.62
N SER A 430 -16.11 -18.06 19.07
CA SER A 430 -16.36 -19.40 19.63
C SER A 430 -15.10 -19.88 20.35
N LEU A 431 -15.19 -20.13 21.66
CA LEU A 431 -14.11 -20.66 22.48
C LEU A 431 -14.61 -21.94 23.17
N ALA A 432 -13.91 -23.05 22.95
CA ALA A 432 -14.24 -24.36 23.54
C ALA A 432 -15.72 -24.80 23.35
N GLY A 433 -16.35 -24.42 22.24
CA GLY A 433 -17.75 -24.74 21.93
C GLY A 433 -18.79 -23.76 22.50
N GLN A 434 -18.36 -22.79 23.31
CA GLN A 434 -19.20 -21.69 23.79
C GLN A 434 -19.05 -20.45 22.90
N ILE A 435 -20.18 -19.82 22.57
CA ILE A 435 -20.20 -18.59 21.78
C ILE A 435 -20.23 -17.40 22.73
N TYR A 436 -19.30 -16.49 22.53
CA TYR A 436 -19.21 -15.18 23.19
C TYR A 436 -19.58 -14.12 22.17
N TYR A 437 -20.51 -13.25 22.49
CA TYR A 437 -20.91 -12.17 21.58
C TYR A 437 -20.17 -10.87 21.90
N TYR A 438 -19.70 -10.21 20.84
CA TYR A 438 -19.10 -8.88 20.74
C TYR A 438 -17.94 -8.55 21.70
N MET A 439 -16.74 -8.47 21.13
CA MET A 439 -15.52 -8.13 21.87
C MET A 439 -14.71 -7.10 21.08
N ALA A 440 -14.88 -5.82 21.43
CA ALA A 440 -14.18 -4.73 20.76
C ALA A 440 -12.65 -4.89 20.88
N GLY A 441 -11.92 -4.67 19.79
CA GLY A 441 -10.48 -4.89 19.75
C GLY A 441 -10.04 -6.36 19.63
N TRP A 442 -10.98 -7.31 19.55
CA TRP A 442 -10.69 -8.72 19.26
C TRP A 442 -10.94 -9.03 17.79
N TYR A 443 -10.26 -10.04 17.26
CA TYR A 443 -10.37 -10.45 15.87
C TYR A 443 -10.52 -11.96 15.71
N ASN A 444 -11.44 -12.38 14.84
CA ASN A 444 -11.54 -13.78 14.42
C ASN A 444 -10.61 -14.04 13.24
N LYS A 445 -9.79 -15.08 13.35
CA LYS A 445 -9.01 -15.62 12.25
C LYS A 445 -9.91 -16.40 11.29
N ARG A 446 -9.79 -16.13 10.00
CA ARG A 446 -10.51 -16.81 8.90
C ARG A 446 -9.57 -17.09 7.73
N THR A 447 -10.04 -17.87 6.77
CA THR A 447 -9.35 -18.13 5.49
C THR A 447 -10.27 -17.81 4.33
N ASP A 448 -9.68 -17.66 3.14
CA ASP A 448 -10.39 -17.42 1.88
C ASP A 448 -10.88 -18.72 1.20
N GLN A 449 -10.76 -19.87 1.86
CA GLN A 449 -11.10 -21.19 1.29
C GLN A 449 -12.49 -21.24 0.65
N ALA A 450 -13.47 -20.56 1.26
CA ALA A 450 -14.86 -20.57 0.81
C ALA A 450 -15.14 -19.56 -0.32
N ASN A 451 -14.19 -18.67 -0.67
CA ASN A 451 -14.43 -17.57 -1.61
C ASN A 451 -14.66 -18.06 -3.05
N PHE A 452 -14.17 -19.24 -3.41
CA PHE A 452 -14.24 -19.78 -4.78
C PHE A 452 -15.25 -20.94 -4.92
N GLY A 453 -16.04 -21.22 -3.89
CA GLY A 453 -16.99 -22.33 -3.90
C GLY A 453 -16.30 -23.70 -3.96
N SER A 454 -17.01 -24.69 -4.49
CA SER A 454 -16.50 -26.05 -4.70
C SER A 454 -16.46 -26.36 -6.20
N TYR A 455 -15.30 -26.77 -6.70
CA TYR A 455 -15.13 -27.17 -8.09
C TYR A 455 -13.99 -28.18 -8.22
N THR A 456 -13.91 -28.83 -9.38
CA THR A 456 -12.77 -29.65 -9.78
C THR A 456 -12.51 -29.42 -11.26
N ASN A 457 -11.27 -29.12 -11.61
CA ASN A 457 -10.82 -29.00 -12.99
C ASN A 457 -9.60 -29.92 -13.18
N PRO A 458 -9.73 -31.05 -13.90
CA PRO A 458 -8.61 -31.95 -14.13
C PRO A 458 -7.58 -31.38 -15.11
N ASN A 459 -7.92 -30.34 -15.88
CA ASN A 459 -7.08 -29.73 -16.91
C ASN A 459 -7.03 -28.21 -16.73
N PRO A 460 -6.48 -27.70 -15.60
CA PRO A 460 -6.24 -26.27 -15.46
C PRO A 460 -5.24 -25.81 -16.52
N TYR A 461 -5.32 -24.53 -16.90
CA TYR A 461 -4.35 -23.94 -17.81
C TYR A 461 -2.92 -24.25 -17.36
N SER A 462 -2.10 -24.81 -18.25
CA SER A 462 -0.75 -25.27 -17.90
C SER A 462 0.36 -24.34 -18.39
N GLY A 463 0.02 -23.28 -19.14
CA GLY A 463 1.00 -22.32 -19.65
C GLY A 463 1.56 -21.40 -18.57
N ASN A 464 2.41 -20.46 -18.97
CA ASN A 464 2.97 -19.49 -18.03
C ASN A 464 1.95 -18.40 -17.69
N ILE A 465 1.99 -17.91 -16.45
CA ILE A 465 1.19 -16.76 -16.04
C ILE A 465 2.14 -15.62 -15.69
N TYR A 466 1.95 -14.46 -16.31
CA TYR A 466 2.68 -13.25 -15.94
C TYR A 466 1.69 -12.25 -15.36
N ILE A 467 2.03 -11.64 -14.22
CA ILE A 467 1.13 -10.73 -13.50
C ILE A 467 1.81 -9.38 -13.38
N LEU A 468 1.27 -8.35 -14.04
CA LEU A 468 1.86 -7.02 -14.03
C LEU A 468 1.28 -6.18 -12.90
N VAL A 469 2.15 -5.56 -12.10
CA VAL A 469 1.74 -4.78 -10.92
C VAL A 469 2.52 -3.48 -10.77
N ASN A 470 1.90 -2.48 -10.16
CA ASN A 470 2.52 -1.21 -9.80
C ASN A 470 1.80 -0.56 -8.60
N GLN A 471 2.13 0.70 -8.28
CA GLN A 471 1.51 1.44 -7.17
C GLN A 471 -0.01 1.63 -7.29
N ASP A 472 -0.58 1.48 -8.48
CA ASP A 472 -2.03 1.56 -8.71
C ASP A 472 -2.72 0.20 -8.49
N THR A 473 -1.96 -0.91 -8.39
CA THR A 473 -2.45 -2.20 -7.90
C THR A 473 -2.72 -2.11 -6.39
N GLN A 474 -4.00 -2.00 -6.02
CA GLN A 474 -4.46 -1.82 -4.64
C GLN A 474 -5.65 -2.71 -4.31
N SER A 475 -5.78 -3.13 -3.05
CA SER A 475 -6.96 -3.82 -2.51
C SER A 475 -7.27 -5.10 -3.29
N HIS A 476 -8.48 -5.21 -3.86
CA HIS A 476 -8.89 -6.39 -4.63
C HIS A 476 -7.94 -6.76 -5.78
N ALA A 477 -7.23 -5.80 -6.36
CA ALA A 477 -6.20 -6.08 -7.37
C ALA A 477 -4.97 -6.76 -6.76
N GLU A 478 -4.59 -6.41 -5.52
CA GLU A 478 -3.53 -7.11 -4.79
C GLU A 478 -3.97 -8.52 -4.39
N TYR A 479 -5.22 -8.71 -3.93
CA TYR A 479 -5.78 -10.05 -3.68
C TYR A 479 -5.81 -10.91 -4.96
N THR A 480 -6.18 -10.31 -6.09
CA THR A 480 -6.16 -10.99 -7.40
C THR A 480 -4.74 -11.43 -7.77
N CYS A 481 -3.74 -10.56 -7.58
CA CYS A 481 -2.33 -10.90 -7.78
C CYS A 481 -1.91 -12.05 -6.86
N GLN A 482 -2.25 -11.97 -5.57
CA GLN A 482 -1.97 -12.99 -4.58
C GLN A 482 -2.54 -14.35 -5.03
N VAL A 483 -3.81 -14.44 -5.39
CA VAL A 483 -4.43 -15.70 -5.81
C VAL A 483 -3.78 -16.26 -7.08
N LEU A 484 -3.61 -15.44 -8.12
CA LEU A 484 -2.99 -15.88 -9.38
C LEU A 484 -1.53 -16.31 -9.19
N SER A 485 -0.81 -15.73 -8.23
CA SER A 485 0.59 -16.08 -7.92
C SER A 485 0.77 -17.51 -7.39
N TYR A 486 -0.29 -18.17 -6.93
CA TYR A 486 -0.23 -19.58 -6.48
C TYR A 486 -0.20 -20.57 -7.65
N HIS A 487 -0.42 -20.11 -8.88
CA HIS A 487 -0.26 -20.97 -10.04
C HIS A 487 1.22 -21.38 -10.18
N PRO A 488 1.55 -22.67 -10.42
CA PRO A 488 2.93 -23.15 -10.36
C PRO A 488 3.88 -22.49 -11.37
N ASN A 489 3.34 -21.98 -12.48
CA ASN A 489 4.09 -21.26 -13.52
C ASN A 489 3.84 -19.74 -13.51
N ALA A 490 3.36 -19.18 -12.38
CA ALA A 490 3.15 -17.75 -12.25
C ALA A 490 4.46 -16.99 -11.99
N LYS A 491 4.52 -15.75 -12.47
CA LYS A 491 5.56 -14.77 -12.13
C LYS A 491 4.97 -13.37 -12.03
N VAL A 492 5.12 -12.74 -10.87
CA VAL A 492 4.75 -11.35 -10.61
C VAL A 492 5.87 -10.42 -11.05
N ILE A 493 5.55 -9.45 -11.91
CA ILE A 493 6.50 -8.54 -12.57
C ILE A 493 6.04 -7.10 -12.37
N GLY A 494 6.94 -6.22 -11.97
CA GLY A 494 6.66 -4.79 -11.88
C GLY A 494 7.23 -4.15 -10.63
N MET A 495 6.50 -3.24 -10.00
CA MET A 495 6.99 -2.45 -8.87
C MET A 495 6.02 -2.45 -7.68
N GLN A 496 6.47 -1.83 -6.58
CA GLN A 496 5.75 -1.71 -5.32
C GLN A 496 4.25 -1.46 -5.51
N THR A 497 3.42 -2.39 -5.04
CA THR A 497 1.96 -2.23 -4.99
C THR A 497 1.53 -1.40 -3.79
N ALA A 498 0.23 -1.12 -3.68
CA ALA A 498 -0.26 -0.18 -2.69
C ALA A 498 -0.07 -0.64 -1.23
N GLY A 499 0.06 -1.95 -1.00
CA GLY A 499 0.16 -2.52 0.35
C GLY A 499 -1.05 -2.14 1.18
N ALA A 500 -2.25 -2.27 0.62
CA ALA A 500 -3.49 -1.88 1.25
C ALA A 500 -4.60 -2.84 0.80
N ASP A 501 -4.59 -4.03 1.38
CA ASP A 501 -5.60 -5.05 1.17
C ASP A 501 -6.31 -5.40 2.47
N GLY A 502 -7.54 -5.87 2.31
CA GLY A 502 -8.58 -5.86 3.32
C GLY A 502 -9.71 -4.89 2.95
N ASN A 503 -10.90 -5.21 3.45
CA ASN A 503 -12.08 -4.40 3.17
C ASN A 503 -11.95 -3.02 3.83
N VAL A 504 -12.33 -2.01 3.06
CA VAL A 504 -12.48 -0.64 3.56
C VAL A 504 -13.77 -0.52 4.35
N THR A 505 -13.73 0.08 5.53
CA THR A 505 -14.93 0.53 6.24
C THR A 505 -15.06 2.04 6.17
N ALA A 506 -16.28 2.53 5.92
CA ALA A 506 -16.59 3.96 6.01
C ALA A 506 -17.14 4.33 7.39
N LEU A 507 -16.76 5.52 7.85
CA LEU A 507 -17.26 6.14 9.05
C LEU A 507 -17.78 7.54 8.70
N TYR A 508 -19.01 7.83 9.14
CA TYR A 508 -19.67 9.10 8.92
C TYR A 508 -19.57 9.94 10.19
N LEU A 509 -19.00 11.13 10.04
CA LEU A 509 -18.78 12.07 11.12
C LEU A 509 -19.68 13.31 10.92
N PRO A 510 -19.90 14.11 11.98
CA PRO A 510 -20.72 15.30 11.88
C PRO A 510 -20.24 16.28 10.80
N LYS A 511 -21.15 17.16 10.34
CA LYS A 511 -20.93 18.15 9.27
C LYS A 511 -20.62 17.55 7.89
N GLY A 512 -21.05 16.30 7.65
CA GLY A 512 -20.93 15.67 6.32
C GLY A 512 -19.52 15.13 6.01
N MET A 513 -18.65 15.07 7.03
CA MET A 513 -17.37 14.38 6.92
C MET A 513 -17.58 12.87 6.77
N LYS A 514 -16.84 12.27 5.84
CA LYS A 514 -16.76 10.84 5.61
C LYS A 514 -15.29 10.43 5.63
N THR A 515 -14.96 9.47 6.48
CA THR A 515 -13.61 8.91 6.59
C THR A 515 -13.60 7.41 6.35
N TYR A 516 -12.47 6.87 5.92
CA TYR A 516 -12.30 5.46 5.57
C TYR A 516 -11.06 4.89 6.24
N PHE A 517 -11.06 3.59 6.49
CA PHE A 517 -9.91 2.83 7.00
C PHE A 517 -10.06 1.35 6.63
N THR A 518 -8.94 0.63 6.56
CA THR A 518 -8.96 -0.83 6.39
C THR A 518 -9.45 -1.52 7.67
N SER A 519 -10.49 -2.35 7.59
CA SER A 519 -11.06 -3.06 8.75
C SER A 519 -10.79 -4.57 8.78
N LEU A 520 -10.12 -5.11 7.76
CA LEU A 520 -9.68 -6.52 7.72
C LEU A 520 -8.16 -6.63 7.74
N GLY A 521 -7.62 -7.41 8.68
CA GLY A 521 -6.20 -7.71 8.74
C GLY A 521 -5.86 -8.84 7.77
N TRP A 522 -5.35 -8.54 6.58
CA TRP A 522 -5.15 -9.45 5.47
C TRP A 522 -3.69 -9.90 5.32
N TYR A 523 -3.48 -11.21 5.18
CA TYR A 523 -2.19 -11.86 5.07
C TYR A 523 -2.22 -12.97 4.03
N TYR A 524 -1.06 -13.31 3.48
CA TYR A 524 -0.89 -14.56 2.74
C TYR A 524 -1.09 -15.76 3.65
N ALA A 525 -1.41 -16.93 3.07
CA ALA A 525 -1.56 -18.17 3.82
C ALA A 525 -0.31 -18.54 4.64
N ASP A 526 0.88 -18.13 4.17
CA ASP A 526 2.15 -18.32 4.87
C ASP A 526 2.47 -17.24 5.92
N GLY A 527 1.55 -16.31 6.16
CA GLY A 527 1.67 -15.23 7.14
C GLY A 527 2.39 -13.98 6.63
N TYR A 528 2.77 -13.91 5.34
CA TYR A 528 3.36 -12.68 4.79
C TYR A 528 2.37 -11.51 4.90
N GLN A 529 2.82 -10.43 5.53
CA GLN A 529 2.08 -9.20 5.79
C GLN A 529 2.03 -8.33 4.53
N GLN A 530 0.84 -8.18 3.93
CA GLN A 530 0.66 -7.38 2.70
C GLN A 530 0.48 -5.88 2.96
N GLN A 531 -0.24 -5.47 4.03
CA GLN A 531 -0.28 -4.07 4.44
C GLN A 531 1.13 -3.47 4.51
N ARG A 532 1.31 -2.28 3.92
CA ARG A 532 2.59 -1.57 3.71
C ARG A 532 3.51 -2.22 2.68
N ASN A 533 3.79 -3.51 2.81
CA ASN A 533 4.77 -4.20 1.96
C ASN A 533 4.29 -4.41 0.51
N GLY A 534 2.99 -4.50 0.28
CA GLY A 534 2.46 -4.91 -1.03
C GLY A 534 2.62 -6.40 -1.30
N VAL A 535 2.27 -6.84 -2.51
CA VAL A 535 2.36 -8.25 -2.94
C VAL A 535 3.81 -8.72 -3.08
N LYS A 536 4.03 -10.04 -3.12
CA LYS A 536 5.35 -10.61 -3.42
C LYS A 536 5.66 -10.42 -4.92
N ILE A 537 6.79 -9.78 -5.23
CA ILE A 537 7.22 -9.50 -6.61
C ILE A 537 8.42 -10.38 -6.96
N ASP A 538 8.30 -11.21 -7.99
CA ASP A 538 9.36 -12.12 -8.44
C ASP A 538 10.41 -11.42 -9.33
N SER A 539 10.00 -10.37 -10.05
CA SER A 539 10.89 -9.57 -10.88
C SER A 539 10.54 -8.11 -10.77
N VAL A 540 11.38 -7.38 -10.03
CA VAL A 540 11.25 -5.92 -9.93
C VAL A 540 11.65 -5.29 -11.26
N VAL A 541 10.71 -4.58 -11.88
CA VAL A 541 10.90 -3.81 -13.11
C VAL A 541 10.25 -2.45 -12.89
N SER A 542 11.02 -1.39 -13.09
CA SER A 542 10.56 -0.01 -12.93
C SER A 542 10.67 0.71 -14.28
N PRO A 543 9.68 1.54 -14.64
CA PRO A 543 9.79 2.39 -15.82
C PRO A 543 10.99 3.33 -15.70
N SER A 544 11.56 3.71 -16.85
CA SER A 544 12.61 4.71 -16.93
C SER A 544 12.09 5.98 -17.61
N ILE A 545 12.75 7.11 -17.37
CA ILE A 545 12.40 8.35 -18.07
C ILE A 545 12.66 8.18 -19.57
N ALA A 546 13.73 7.48 -19.94
CA ALA A 546 14.05 7.16 -21.34
C ALA A 546 12.95 6.31 -21.99
N GLY A 547 12.49 5.24 -21.34
CA GLY A 547 11.44 4.39 -21.86
C GLY A 547 10.12 5.14 -22.06
N ILE A 548 9.72 6.00 -21.11
CA ILE A 548 8.53 6.84 -21.30
C ILE A 548 8.68 7.77 -22.50
N ARG A 549 9.86 8.40 -22.66
CA ARG A 549 10.15 9.28 -23.81
C ARG A 549 10.09 8.53 -25.14
N GLU A 550 10.31 7.23 -25.13
CA GLU A 550 10.30 6.34 -26.28
C GLU A 550 8.96 5.59 -26.47
N GLY A 551 7.99 5.78 -25.57
CA GLY A 551 6.73 5.04 -25.59
C GLY A 551 6.89 3.55 -25.29
N LYS A 552 7.93 3.17 -24.53
CA LYS A 552 8.16 1.79 -24.09
C LYS A 552 7.49 1.55 -22.75
N ASP A 553 6.73 0.46 -22.66
CA ASP A 553 6.27 -0.11 -21.40
C ASP A 553 7.23 -1.21 -20.94
N GLU A 554 8.24 -0.85 -20.13
CA GLU A 554 9.28 -1.80 -19.73
C GLU A 554 8.75 -2.95 -18.85
N ILE A 555 7.68 -2.73 -18.10
CA ILE A 555 7.05 -3.78 -17.27
C ILE A 555 6.37 -4.81 -18.17
N LEU A 556 5.61 -4.36 -19.17
CA LEU A 556 4.98 -5.26 -20.15
C LEU A 556 6.03 -5.98 -21.01
N GLN A 557 7.07 -5.27 -21.46
CA GLN A 557 8.17 -5.85 -22.23
C GLN A 557 8.91 -6.95 -21.46
N ALA A 558 9.08 -6.80 -20.15
CA ALA A 558 9.71 -7.83 -19.32
C ALA A 558 8.91 -9.15 -19.25
N ALA A 559 7.58 -9.09 -19.43
CA ALA A 559 6.74 -10.27 -19.57
C ALA A 559 6.75 -10.83 -21.00
N LEU A 560 6.86 -9.97 -22.01
CA LEU A 560 6.93 -10.33 -23.42
C LEU A 560 8.32 -10.89 -23.78
N LYS A 561 8.55 -12.16 -23.46
CA LYS A 561 9.76 -12.90 -23.84
C LYS A 561 9.66 -13.47 -25.25
N CYS A 562 9.47 -12.59 -26.22
CA CYS A 562 9.43 -12.98 -27.62
C CYS A 562 10.78 -13.61 -27.98
N ILE A 563 10.82 -14.89 -28.34
CA ILE A 563 11.96 -15.46 -29.05
C ILE A 563 11.84 -14.97 -30.51
N SER A 564 12.05 -13.68 -30.71
CA SER A 564 12.55 -13.22 -32.00
C SER A 564 14.05 -13.45 -31.96
N GLY A 565 14.57 -14.24 -32.90
CA GLY A 565 15.99 -14.19 -33.19
C GLY A 565 16.40 -12.72 -33.32
N ILE A 566 17.37 -12.30 -32.51
CA ILE A 566 17.78 -10.91 -32.23
C ILE A 566 16.97 -10.25 -31.10
N SER A 567 17.29 -10.60 -29.86
CA SER A 567 17.05 -9.73 -28.70
C SER A 567 18.10 -8.61 -28.68
N GLN A 568 17.72 -7.39 -29.01
CA GLN A 568 18.42 -6.22 -28.47
C GLN A 568 18.04 -6.10 -26.99
N ASN A 569 18.88 -6.69 -26.13
CA ASN A 569 18.92 -6.32 -24.73
C ASN A 569 19.54 -4.92 -24.65
N GLU A 570 18.70 -3.87 -24.60
CA GLU A 570 19.10 -2.55 -24.13
C GLU A 570 19.23 -2.58 -22.60
N SER A 571 20.28 -3.25 -22.14
CA SER A 571 20.88 -3.00 -20.84
C SER A 571 22.33 -3.47 -20.88
N GLN A 572 23.15 -2.91 -21.77
CA GLN A 572 24.61 -2.97 -21.60
C GLN A 572 25.31 -2.01 -22.58
N SER A 573 26.13 -1.11 -22.03
CA SER A 573 26.95 -0.16 -22.78
C SER A 573 28.22 -0.82 -23.37
N PHE A 574 28.05 -2.04 -23.88
CA PHE A 574 29.12 -2.91 -24.38
C PHE A 574 28.64 -3.59 -25.67
N SER A 575 28.99 -3.03 -26.83
CA SER A 575 28.66 -3.59 -28.14
C SER A 575 29.89 -4.28 -28.73
N VAL A 576 29.65 -5.47 -29.29
CA VAL A 576 30.67 -6.32 -29.91
C VAL A 576 30.08 -6.90 -31.19
N THR A 577 30.72 -6.63 -32.31
CA THR A 577 30.42 -7.22 -33.62
C THR A 577 31.64 -7.97 -34.13
N VAL A 578 31.42 -9.15 -34.71
CA VAL A 578 32.49 -9.96 -35.33
C VAL A 578 32.30 -9.93 -36.84
N PHE A 579 33.32 -9.54 -37.60
CA PHE A 579 33.29 -9.45 -39.05
C PHE A 579 34.64 -9.82 -39.69
N PRO A 580 34.68 -10.62 -40.78
CA PRO A 580 33.54 -11.31 -41.39
C PRO A 580 33.01 -12.44 -40.49
N ASN A 581 31.73 -12.78 -40.67
CA ASN A 581 31.08 -13.91 -39.98
C ASN A 581 29.95 -14.41 -40.91
N PRO A 582 30.16 -15.46 -41.72
CA PRO A 582 31.20 -16.49 -41.60
C PRO A 582 32.64 -16.02 -41.86
N VAL A 583 33.60 -16.67 -41.20
CA VAL A 583 35.06 -16.44 -41.33
C VAL A 583 35.61 -17.39 -42.38
N THR A 584 36.02 -16.85 -43.52
CA THR A 584 36.54 -17.62 -44.67
C THR A 584 38.04 -17.44 -44.91
N SER A 585 38.68 -16.47 -44.26
CA SER A 585 40.09 -16.09 -44.46
C SER A 585 40.97 -16.35 -43.24
N GLY A 586 40.56 -17.29 -42.37
CA GLY A 586 41.31 -17.68 -41.17
C GLY A 586 41.36 -16.62 -40.07
N SER A 587 40.74 -15.46 -40.21
CA SER A 587 40.64 -14.49 -39.10
C SER A 587 39.42 -13.59 -39.20
N ALA A 588 38.93 -13.13 -38.05
CA ALA A 588 37.86 -12.16 -37.93
C ALA A 588 38.35 -10.93 -37.15
N MET A 589 37.67 -9.80 -37.32
CA MET A 589 37.85 -8.62 -36.50
C MET A 589 36.67 -8.48 -35.55
N THR A 590 36.92 -8.03 -34.33
CA THR A 590 35.87 -7.65 -33.40
C THR A 590 35.96 -6.17 -33.03
N SER A 591 34.89 -5.42 -33.24
CA SER A 591 34.78 -4.01 -32.82
C SER A 591 34.26 -3.92 -31.40
N ILE A 592 34.91 -3.15 -30.53
CA ILE A 592 34.61 -3.06 -29.10
C ILE A 592 34.57 -1.58 -28.70
N SER A 593 33.57 -1.19 -27.91
CA SER A 593 33.47 0.15 -27.31
C SER A 593 33.55 0.06 -25.78
N LEU A 594 34.51 0.75 -25.18
CA LEU A 594 34.70 0.82 -23.72
C LEU A 594 34.45 2.23 -23.19
N LYS A 595 33.65 2.35 -22.12
CA LYS A 595 33.46 3.64 -21.42
C LYS A 595 34.64 4.02 -20.52
N GLN A 596 35.40 3.05 -20.02
CA GLN A 596 36.55 3.24 -19.14
C GLN A 596 37.67 2.28 -19.54
N SER A 597 38.92 2.73 -19.40
CA SER A 597 40.09 1.90 -19.66
C SER A 597 40.16 0.74 -18.65
N GLY A 598 40.50 -0.45 -19.11
CA GLY A 598 40.52 -1.62 -18.24
C GLY A 598 41.05 -2.88 -18.90
N LYS A 599 41.20 -3.93 -18.09
CA LYS A 599 41.64 -5.25 -18.54
C LYS A 599 40.48 -6.02 -19.16
N LEU A 600 40.69 -6.56 -20.36
CA LEU A 600 39.76 -7.46 -21.04
C LEU A 600 40.41 -8.84 -21.25
N GLN A 601 39.63 -9.88 -20.99
CA GLN A 601 39.97 -11.26 -21.30
C GLN A 601 39.12 -11.76 -22.46
N PHE A 602 39.77 -12.35 -23.46
CA PHE A 602 39.16 -12.93 -24.64
C PHE A 602 39.34 -14.44 -24.61
N THR A 603 38.29 -15.17 -24.93
CA THR A 603 38.33 -16.63 -25.08
C THR A 603 37.46 -17.03 -26.27
N VAL A 604 37.98 -17.90 -27.14
CA VAL A 604 37.23 -18.55 -28.20
C VAL A 604 37.09 -20.01 -27.82
N SER A 605 35.87 -20.53 -27.85
CA SER A 605 35.56 -21.92 -27.51
C SER A 605 34.73 -22.59 -28.61
N ASP A 606 34.88 -23.89 -28.78
CA ASP A 606 34.01 -24.69 -29.66
C ASP A 606 32.63 -24.96 -29.02
N ILE A 607 31.73 -25.65 -29.73
CA ILE A 607 30.36 -25.94 -29.25
C ILE A 607 30.34 -26.88 -28.03
N GLN A 608 31.42 -27.60 -27.77
CA GLN A 608 31.60 -28.43 -26.57
C GLN A 608 32.23 -27.64 -25.40
N GLY A 609 32.55 -26.36 -25.60
CA GLY A 609 33.11 -25.47 -24.58
C GLY A 609 34.63 -25.58 -24.40
N LYS A 610 35.33 -26.33 -25.27
CA LYS A 610 36.80 -26.40 -25.23
C LYS A 610 37.37 -25.09 -25.76
N ILE A 611 38.25 -24.46 -24.98
CA ILE A 611 38.93 -23.22 -25.38
C ILE A 611 39.94 -23.54 -26.47
N VAL A 612 39.76 -22.94 -27.64
CA VAL A 612 40.67 -23.06 -28.78
C VAL A 612 41.65 -21.89 -28.87
N LYS A 613 41.30 -20.73 -28.32
CA LYS A 613 42.20 -19.57 -28.23
C LYS A 613 41.83 -18.67 -27.06
N GLY A 614 42.81 -18.02 -26.43
CA GLY A 614 42.54 -17.06 -25.38
C GLY A 614 43.69 -16.08 -25.18
N TRP A 615 43.36 -14.84 -24.90
CA TRP A 615 44.33 -13.79 -24.63
C TRP A 615 43.74 -12.73 -23.69
N THR A 616 44.57 -11.81 -23.24
CA THR A 616 44.17 -10.78 -22.30
C THR A 616 45.00 -9.53 -22.56
N GLY A 617 44.36 -8.36 -22.50
CA GLY A 617 45.00 -7.08 -22.75
C GLY A 617 44.41 -5.97 -21.90
N TYR A 618 45.11 -4.84 -21.81
CA TYR A 618 44.60 -3.62 -21.20
C TYR A 618 44.26 -2.64 -22.32
N TYR A 619 43.02 -2.17 -22.35
CA TYR A 619 42.49 -1.35 -23.43
C TYR A 619 42.03 -0.01 -22.89
N GLN A 620 42.21 1.06 -23.68
CA GLN A 620 41.79 2.40 -23.30
C GLN A 620 40.28 2.59 -23.52
N ALA A 621 39.67 3.54 -22.80
CA ALA A 621 38.32 4.01 -23.08
C ALA A 621 38.22 4.53 -24.53
N GLY A 622 37.11 4.23 -25.20
CA GLY A 622 36.88 4.53 -26.61
C GLY A 622 36.56 3.29 -27.44
N GLN A 623 36.50 3.46 -28.76
CA GLN A 623 36.30 2.36 -29.71
C GLN A 623 37.64 1.83 -30.22
N PHE A 624 37.77 0.51 -30.30
CA PHE A 624 38.92 -0.16 -30.91
C PHE A 624 38.48 -1.47 -31.57
N THR A 625 39.39 -2.04 -32.36
CA THR A 625 39.18 -3.34 -33.00
C THR A 625 40.25 -4.31 -32.57
N GLU A 626 39.87 -5.57 -32.38
CA GLU A 626 40.78 -6.65 -32.03
C GLU A 626 40.72 -7.76 -33.08
N ARG A 627 41.87 -8.30 -33.47
CA ARG A 627 41.94 -9.41 -34.43
C ARG A 627 41.78 -10.75 -33.71
N ILE A 628 40.88 -11.57 -34.22
CA ILE A 628 40.64 -12.95 -33.81
C ILE A 628 41.24 -13.86 -34.88
N ASP A 629 42.40 -14.42 -34.59
CA ASP A 629 43.06 -15.36 -35.49
C ASP A 629 42.52 -16.79 -35.28
N LEU A 630 41.91 -17.35 -36.32
CA LEU A 630 41.26 -18.66 -36.37
C LEU A 630 41.85 -19.53 -37.49
N THR A 631 43.10 -19.28 -37.89
CA THR A 631 43.73 -19.96 -39.03
C THR A 631 43.80 -21.48 -38.84
N ASP A 632 43.94 -21.94 -37.59
CA ASP A 632 44.01 -23.35 -37.23
C ASP A 632 42.66 -23.94 -36.75
N ALA A 633 41.56 -23.17 -36.85
CA ALA A 633 40.24 -23.62 -36.42
C ALA A 633 39.57 -24.46 -37.50
N ALA A 634 39.07 -25.65 -37.16
CA ALA A 634 38.27 -26.46 -38.08
C ALA A 634 36.93 -25.78 -38.40
N PRO A 635 36.32 -26.01 -39.59
CA PRO A 635 35.00 -25.48 -39.91
C PRO A 635 33.95 -25.85 -38.85
N GLY A 636 33.16 -24.88 -38.42
CA GLY A 636 32.20 -25.08 -37.34
C GLY A 636 31.78 -23.82 -36.60
N ILE A 637 31.01 -24.02 -35.53
CA ILE A 637 30.50 -22.94 -34.67
C ILE A 637 31.43 -22.77 -33.47
N TYR A 638 31.86 -21.53 -33.26
CA TYR A 638 32.66 -21.10 -32.12
C TYR A 638 31.96 -19.96 -31.36
N PHE A 639 32.39 -19.74 -30.12
CA PHE A 639 31.91 -18.67 -29.28
C PHE A 639 33.07 -17.83 -28.77
N LEU A 640 33.09 -16.55 -29.17
CA LEU A 640 33.95 -15.54 -28.59
C LEU A 640 33.30 -15.01 -27.31
N LYS A 641 33.94 -15.24 -26.18
CA LYS A 641 33.59 -14.64 -24.89
C LYS A 641 34.61 -13.56 -24.54
N ILE A 642 34.11 -12.36 -24.25
CA ILE A 642 34.90 -11.21 -23.79
C ILE A 642 34.43 -10.86 -22.37
N THR A 643 35.36 -10.82 -21.42
CA THR A 643 35.09 -10.54 -20.02
C THR A 643 35.91 -9.33 -19.56
N SER A 644 35.23 -8.36 -18.95
CA SER A 644 35.83 -7.29 -18.13
C SER A 644 35.51 -7.55 -16.65
N GLU A 645 36.00 -6.69 -15.75
CA GLU A 645 35.71 -6.80 -14.31
C GLU A 645 34.22 -6.80 -13.95
N ARG A 646 33.37 -6.19 -14.80
CA ARG A 646 31.94 -5.98 -14.50
C ARG A 646 30.98 -6.58 -15.53
N ASN A 647 31.47 -6.97 -16.70
CA ASN A 647 30.63 -7.41 -17.81
C ASN A 647 31.22 -8.64 -18.50
N THR A 648 30.35 -9.51 -19.00
CA THR A 648 30.72 -10.64 -19.86
C THR A 648 29.79 -10.66 -21.06
N LEU A 649 30.36 -10.84 -22.25
CA LEU A 649 29.61 -10.91 -23.50
C LEU A 649 30.09 -12.11 -24.31
N ILE A 650 29.14 -12.75 -25.00
CA ILE A 650 29.41 -13.87 -25.89
C ILE A 650 28.90 -13.55 -27.30
N ARG A 651 29.68 -13.89 -28.33
CA ARG A 651 29.29 -13.81 -29.75
C ARG A 651 29.58 -15.13 -30.45
N LYS A 652 28.62 -15.58 -31.26
CA LYS A 652 28.79 -16.70 -32.16
C LYS A 652 29.71 -16.30 -33.33
N ILE A 653 30.67 -17.14 -33.64
CA ILE A 653 31.52 -17.08 -34.83
C ILE A 653 31.26 -18.37 -35.63
N LEU A 654 30.97 -18.24 -36.91
CA LEU A 654 30.92 -19.35 -37.86
C LEU A 654 32.23 -19.35 -38.65
N VAL A 655 32.96 -20.45 -38.64
CA VAL A 655 34.16 -20.66 -39.47
C VAL A 655 33.78 -21.63 -40.58
N GLU A 656 34.03 -21.25 -41.82
CA GLU A 656 33.73 -22.06 -43.03
C GLU A 656 34.97 -22.71 -43.62
#